data_AF-A0A0Q5TUD8-F1
#
_entry.id   AF-A0A0Q5TUD8-F1
#
_cell.length_a   1.000
_cell.length_b   1.000
_cell.length_c   1.000
_cell.angle_alpha   90.00
_cell.angle_beta   90.00
_cell.angle_gamma   90.00
#
_symmetry.space_group_name_H-M   'P 1'
#
loop_
_entity.id
_entity.type
_entity.pdbx_description
1 polymer ?
#
loop_
_entity_poly.entity_id
_entity_poly.type
_entity_poly.pdbx_seq_one_letter_code
_entity_poly.pdbx_strand_id
1 'polypeptide(L)'
;MKKLRYFLYIALTLPGLLLDFTVSKAQVLLQAPTELKAEGVAYNRVNLSWKDNSGDQESGFEIYRDPGLGTNFTLLATVDRNVTSYEDRSVSPLSTYNYRVRAISRGQQSRYSNDASASTPEAPPQSPGDLIARVNGLNVNLTWNGNNGGGTRFILERANMTEGTAFRQIAVVEYSRSLAYEDRSLSPATTYCYRVMAVNNSGTSGYSNTACADIASLVPTAPARLNAVAVSESSIELTWADISDNETGFELQRSADGSAFSKLTDIGSGKSSYQDNGLAKRTRYWYRIRAFNANGSSGFSNVAEATTLDVPPAKPADLTATTISSNQINLQWKDQSDNETGFELERSGNGSDFQKIADLNENATTFENRDLQPATKYWYRVRSRNNSGISGFSNVASATTPDVVPVTPGRLNATAVSYQQIDLTWEDLSGNEKGFQLEWSDNGTSFTKLADLGENVKNYQHKGLKSETRYYYRIRAVNAVGASGYSNVAEAVTGKAPIPDKPENLTAVPLDFDLVQLRWSPLSANATEVIIERSQKPGSEFRQIGRQAASNIQFADREILDVKDYYYRIKAINAAGSSGYSNVAKIFASSIITAVEPSSEELIYVFEKTLFVSSAKSAHAMVTIYDLQGKSRARFLAASNSRTDLSGFSTGVYILVVELNEKKTVRQKIVMH
;
A
#
# COMPACT_ATOMS: atom_id res chain seq x y z
N MET A 1 41.06 -16.27 18.87
CA MET A 1 40.26 -16.15 17.63
C MET A 1 38.96 -15.37 17.95
N LYS A 2 38.43 -14.43 17.12
CA LYS A 2 37.21 -13.55 17.35
C LYS A 2 36.18 -13.58 16.10
N LYS A 3 34.81 -13.27 16.16
CA LYS A 3 33.57 -13.75 15.31
C LYS A 3 32.18 -12.78 15.17
N LEU A 4 30.99 -12.82 14.29
CA LEU A 4 29.72 -11.77 13.90
C LEU A 4 27.93 -12.16 13.34
N ARG A 5 26.35 -11.71 13.49
CA ARG A 5 24.49 -12.11 13.16
C ARG A 5 22.62 -11.39 13.14
N TYR A 6 21.04 -11.79 12.88
CA TYR A 6 19.22 -11.20 12.67
C TYR A 6 17.27 -11.59 12.99
N PHE A 7 15.75 -11.34 12.41
CA PHE A 7 13.87 -11.66 12.65
C PHE A 7 12.02 -11.55 11.83
N LEU A 8 10.48 -12.12 11.90
CA LEU A 8 8.68 -11.96 11.24
C LEU A 8 6.82 -12.75 11.23
N TYR A 9 5.25 -12.44 10.84
CA TYR A 9 3.49 -13.10 10.38
C TYR A 9 1.50 -12.88 10.47
N ILE A 10 0.06 -13.48 9.93
CA ILE A 10 -1.84 -13.23 9.77
C ILE A 10 -3.63 -14.12 9.47
N ALA A 11 -5.23 -13.82 9.25
CA ALA A 11 -7.00 -14.56 9.09
C ALA A 11 -8.90 -14.24 8.51
N LEU A 12 -10.41 -14.90 8.50
CA LEU A 12 -12.23 -14.79 7.88
C LEU A 12 -14.10 -15.39 8.26
N THR A 13 -15.71 -15.59 7.93
CA THR A 13 -17.42 -15.66 7.06
C THR A 13 -19.40 -15.76 7.36
N LEU A 14 -20.83 -16.23 6.70
CA LEU A 14 -22.74 -16.03 6.65
C LEU A 14 -24.52 -16.92 6.34
N PRO A 15 -26.13 -16.62 6.17
CA PRO A 15 -27.93 -17.26 6.19
C PRO A 15 -29.76 -17.23 5.37
N GLY A 16 -31.33 -17.63 5.63
CA GLY A 16 -33.08 -17.88 4.89
C GLY A 16 -35.06 -17.86 5.18
N LEU A 17 -36.49 -18.36 4.57
CA LEU A 17 -38.40 -18.18 4.57
C LEU A 17 -40.17 -19.09 4.32
N LEU A 18 -41.76 -18.79 4.11
CA LEU A 18 -43.54 -19.50 4.06
C LEU A 18 -45.39 -19.10 3.44
N LEU A 19 -47.00 -19.41 3.32
CA LEU A 19 -48.73 -20.20 3.41
C LEU A 19 -50.64 -19.92 2.91
N ASP A 20 -52.08 -20.68 2.89
CA ASP A 20 -54.00 -20.66 2.87
C ASP A 20 -55.69 -21.05 1.90
N PHE A 21 -57.33 -21.19 1.76
CA PHE A 21 -59.18 -21.25 2.11
C PHE A 21 -60.92 -21.96 1.45
N THR A 22 -62.52 -21.66 1.40
CA THR A 22 -64.20 -22.32 0.83
C THR A 22 -66.14 -21.92 0.69
N VAL A 23 -67.52 -22.49 0.02
CA VAL A 23 -69.44 -22.54 -0.02
C VAL A 23 -71.10 -22.33 -1.06
N SER A 24 -72.72 -22.52 -0.95
CA SER A 24 -74.36 -22.67 -1.87
C SER A 24 -76.32 -22.42 -1.79
N LYS A 25 -77.70 -22.69 -2.62
CA LYS A 25 -79.57 -22.41 -2.67
C LYS A 25 -81.27 -22.95 -3.54
N ALA A 26 -82.87 -22.77 -3.45
CA ALA A 26 -84.52 -23.17 -4.27
C ALA A 26 -86.47 -22.89 -4.16
N GLN A 27 -87.85 -23.16 -4.97
CA GLN A 27 -89.73 -23.05 -4.88
C GLN A 27 -91.41 -23.23 -5.92
N VAL A 28 -93.01 -23.40 -5.78
CA VAL A 28 -94.67 -23.27 -6.66
C VAL A 28 -96.57 -23.82 -6.62
N LEU A 29 -98.04 -23.39 -7.12
CA LEU A 29 -99.78 -23.99 -7.56
C LEU A 29 -101.71 -23.57 -7.62
N LEU A 30 -103.03 -23.93 -8.48
CA LEU A 30 -104.85 -24.28 -8.81
C LEU A 30 -106.78 -23.87 -8.72
N GLN A 31 -108.13 -24.16 -9.56
CA GLN A 31 -110.02 -24.29 -9.67
C GLN A 31 -111.77 -23.83 -10.51
N ALA A 32 -113.28 -23.32 -10.25
CA ALA A 32 -114.97 -22.79 -10.94
C ALA A 32 -116.52 -21.66 -10.54
N PRO A 33 -117.71 -20.75 -11.13
CA PRO A 33 -118.36 -19.22 -10.90
C PRO A 33 -119.82 -18.24 -10.93
N THR A 34 -120.37 -17.59 -9.85
CA THR A 34 -120.70 -16.09 -9.72
C THR A 34 -119.55 -15.44 -8.93
N GLU A 35 -119.52 -14.14 -8.61
CA GLU A 35 -118.41 -13.59 -7.82
C GLU A 35 -117.04 -13.89 -8.47
N LEU A 36 -116.97 -13.90 -9.81
CA LEU A 36 -115.75 -14.23 -10.53
C LEU A 36 -114.69 -13.16 -10.28
N LYS A 37 -113.57 -13.64 -9.76
CA LYS A 37 -112.31 -12.98 -9.44
C LYS A 37 -111.25 -13.67 -10.28
N ALA A 38 -110.53 -12.90 -11.09
CA ALA A 38 -109.32 -13.38 -11.74
C ALA A 38 -108.14 -12.77 -10.99
N GLU A 39 -107.15 -13.57 -10.60
CA GLU A 39 -105.97 -13.13 -9.85
C GLU A 39 -104.69 -13.62 -10.55
N GLY A 40 -103.81 -12.68 -10.90
CA GLY A 40 -102.51 -12.94 -11.54
C GLY A 40 -101.47 -13.51 -10.59
N VAL A 41 -101.71 -14.70 -10.03
CA VAL A 41 -100.86 -15.33 -9.00
C VAL A 41 -99.43 -15.66 -9.47
N ALA A 42 -99.19 -15.73 -10.78
CA ALA A 42 -97.85 -15.76 -11.36
C ALA A 42 -97.83 -15.21 -12.80
N TYR A 43 -96.63 -14.90 -13.30
CA TYR A 43 -96.40 -14.37 -14.65
C TYR A 43 -96.98 -15.24 -15.78
N ASN A 44 -97.07 -16.55 -15.54
CA ASN A 44 -97.63 -17.54 -16.47
C ASN A 44 -98.88 -18.24 -15.91
N ARG A 45 -99.48 -17.76 -14.81
CA ARG A 45 -100.68 -18.38 -14.21
C ARG A 45 -101.64 -17.34 -13.63
N VAL A 46 -102.85 -17.30 -14.17
CA VAL A 46 -104.00 -16.64 -13.53
C VAL A 46 -104.83 -17.69 -12.80
N ASN A 47 -105.09 -17.49 -11.52
CA ASN A 47 -106.11 -18.23 -10.77
C ASN A 47 -107.46 -17.49 -10.89
N LEU A 48 -108.49 -18.14 -11.40
CA LEU A 48 -109.86 -17.67 -11.48
C LEU A 48 -110.63 -18.24 -10.30
N SER A 49 -111.06 -17.50 -9.30
CA SER A 49 -111.99 -18.00 -8.27
C SER A 49 -113.31 -17.26 -8.32
N TRP A 50 -114.37 -17.88 -7.84
CA TRP A 50 -115.74 -17.65 -8.33
C TRP A 50 -116.63 -18.67 -7.54
N LYS A 51 -117.94 -18.58 -7.66
CA LYS A 51 -118.88 -19.34 -6.85
C LYS A 51 -119.70 -20.32 -7.67
N ASP A 52 -119.67 -21.59 -7.32
CA ASP A 52 -120.70 -22.50 -7.80
C ASP A 52 -122.06 -22.13 -7.18
N ASN A 53 -123.10 -22.01 -8.01
CA ASN A 53 -124.50 -21.83 -7.59
C ASN A 53 -125.43 -22.89 -8.22
N SER A 54 -124.88 -23.91 -8.90
CA SER A 54 -125.57 -25.07 -9.49
C SER A 54 -125.38 -26.35 -8.66
N GLY A 55 -124.31 -26.46 -7.86
CA GLY A 55 -124.05 -27.55 -6.92
C GLY A 55 -123.59 -28.85 -7.57
N ASP A 56 -124.51 -29.51 -8.30
CA ASP A 56 -124.30 -30.82 -8.93
C ASP A 56 -124.89 -30.92 -10.35
N GLN A 57 -125.58 -29.87 -10.84
CA GLN A 57 -126.43 -29.90 -12.05
C GLN A 57 -125.66 -29.91 -13.39
N GLU A 58 -124.45 -30.45 -13.39
CA GLU A 58 -123.40 -30.14 -14.38
C GLU A 58 -122.84 -31.39 -15.08
N SER A 59 -122.07 -31.17 -16.15
CA SER A 59 -121.03 -32.11 -16.59
C SER A 59 -119.63 -31.52 -16.43
N GLY A 60 -119.52 -30.20 -16.62
CA GLY A 60 -118.29 -29.46 -16.57
C GLY A 60 -118.54 -28.02 -16.95
N PHE A 61 -117.50 -27.33 -17.37
CA PHE A 61 -117.46 -25.91 -17.09
C PHE A 61 -116.53 -25.17 -18.04
N GLU A 62 -117.06 -24.23 -18.82
CA GLU A 62 -116.36 -23.56 -19.93
C GLU A 62 -115.78 -22.19 -19.50
N ILE A 63 -114.45 -22.13 -19.39
CA ILE A 63 -113.67 -20.90 -19.25
C ILE A 63 -113.50 -20.26 -20.62
N TYR A 64 -114.00 -19.03 -20.77
CA TYR A 64 -113.71 -18.18 -21.91
C TYR A 64 -112.70 -17.09 -21.53
N ARG A 65 -111.81 -16.77 -22.48
CA ARG A 65 -110.76 -15.76 -22.32
C ARG A 65 -110.74 -14.82 -23.54
N ASP A 66 -110.74 -13.53 -23.28
CA ASP A 66 -110.35 -12.48 -24.23
C ASP A 66 -108.92 -12.02 -23.88
N PRO A 67 -108.00 -11.91 -24.84
CA PRO A 67 -106.60 -11.54 -24.61
C PRO A 67 -106.39 -10.03 -24.38
N GLY A 68 -107.31 -9.38 -23.65
CA GLY A 68 -107.22 -7.96 -23.27
C GLY A 68 -107.68 -6.97 -24.33
N LEU A 69 -108.29 -7.42 -25.43
CA LEU A 69 -108.79 -6.57 -26.52
C LEU A 69 -110.30 -6.28 -26.40
N GLY A 70 -110.95 -6.74 -25.33
CA GLY A 70 -112.31 -6.37 -24.92
C GLY A 70 -113.42 -6.78 -25.87
N THR A 71 -113.14 -7.64 -26.86
CA THR A 71 -114.02 -7.84 -28.02
C THR A 71 -114.11 -9.28 -28.52
N ASN A 72 -113.18 -10.17 -28.17
CA ASN A 72 -113.21 -11.55 -28.69
C ASN A 72 -112.81 -12.60 -27.64
N PHE A 73 -113.80 -13.05 -26.88
CA PHE A 73 -113.68 -14.17 -25.95
C PHE A 73 -113.74 -15.51 -26.69
N THR A 74 -112.64 -16.27 -26.68
CA THR A 74 -112.59 -17.65 -27.18
C THR A 74 -112.71 -18.66 -26.04
N LEU A 75 -113.12 -19.89 -26.34
CA LEU A 75 -113.10 -20.99 -25.37
C LEU A 75 -111.64 -21.32 -25.06
N LEU A 76 -111.24 -21.16 -23.80
CA LEU A 76 -109.90 -21.47 -23.31
C LEU A 76 -109.82 -22.93 -22.87
N ALA A 77 -110.75 -23.34 -22.02
CA ALA A 77 -110.74 -24.66 -21.40
C ALA A 77 -112.14 -25.09 -20.98
N THR A 78 -112.34 -26.41 -20.96
CA THR A 78 -113.43 -27.07 -20.25
C THR A 78 -112.82 -27.87 -19.10
N VAL A 79 -113.39 -27.75 -17.91
CA VAL A 79 -113.04 -28.60 -16.74
C VAL A 79 -114.28 -29.34 -16.24
N ASP A 80 -114.09 -30.42 -15.49
CA ASP A 80 -115.20 -31.21 -14.92
C ASP A 80 -115.90 -30.49 -13.74
N ARG A 81 -116.81 -31.20 -13.07
CA ARG A 81 -117.73 -30.66 -12.06
C ARG A 81 -117.17 -30.56 -10.61
N ASN A 82 -117.77 -29.66 -9.83
CA ASN A 82 -117.71 -29.53 -8.35
C ASN A 82 -116.40 -29.00 -7.68
N VAL A 83 -115.62 -28.06 -8.26
CA VAL A 83 -114.52 -27.31 -7.56
C VAL A 83 -114.51 -25.82 -7.99
N THR A 84 -113.80 -24.86 -7.34
CA THR A 84 -114.09 -23.39 -7.41
C THR A 84 -112.91 -22.31 -7.54
N SER A 85 -111.64 -22.57 -8.00
CA SER A 85 -110.51 -21.56 -8.25
C SER A 85 -109.47 -21.55 -9.52
N TYR A 86 -109.83 -21.75 -10.83
CA TYR A 86 -109.06 -22.28 -12.01
C TYR A 86 -107.73 -21.64 -12.37
N GLU A 87 -106.75 -22.46 -12.76
CA GLU A 87 -105.43 -21.96 -13.14
C GLU A 87 -105.18 -22.00 -14.66
N ASP A 88 -105.32 -20.83 -15.32
CA ASP A 88 -104.90 -20.65 -16.71
C ASP A 88 -103.38 -20.55 -16.78
N ARG A 89 -102.73 -21.66 -17.15
CA ARG A 89 -101.27 -21.77 -17.34
C ARG A 89 -100.78 -21.33 -18.72
N SER A 90 -101.66 -20.80 -19.57
CA SER A 90 -101.37 -20.41 -20.96
C SER A 90 -101.34 -18.90 -21.18
N VAL A 91 -101.29 -18.13 -20.09
CA VAL A 91 -101.11 -16.67 -20.10
C VAL A 91 -99.65 -16.28 -20.32
N SER A 92 -99.46 -15.18 -21.04
CA SER A 92 -98.17 -14.48 -21.15
C SER A 92 -97.94 -13.55 -19.94
N PRO A 93 -96.69 -13.16 -19.64
CA PRO A 93 -96.37 -12.12 -18.65
C PRO A 93 -96.88 -10.73 -19.07
N LEU A 94 -97.00 -9.81 -18.12
CA LEU A 94 -97.40 -8.40 -18.33
C LEU A 94 -98.66 -8.21 -19.20
N SER A 95 -99.54 -9.21 -19.21
CA SER A 95 -100.67 -9.30 -20.13
C SER A 95 -101.96 -9.31 -19.32
N THR A 96 -102.92 -8.47 -19.71
CA THR A 96 -104.24 -8.43 -19.08
C THR A 96 -105.19 -9.32 -19.85
N TYR A 97 -105.79 -10.28 -19.16
CA TYR A 97 -106.75 -11.22 -19.71
C TYR A 97 -108.10 -11.00 -19.05
N ASN A 98 -109.13 -10.90 -19.88
CA ASN A 98 -110.51 -10.85 -19.43
C ASN A 98 -111.06 -12.27 -19.45
N TYR A 99 -111.60 -12.72 -18.33
CA TYR A 99 -112.20 -14.03 -18.18
C TYR A 99 -113.69 -13.90 -17.92
N ARG A 100 -114.45 -14.79 -18.54
CA ARG A 100 -115.88 -14.94 -18.29
C ARG A 100 -116.25 -16.40 -18.50
N VAL A 101 -117.17 -16.90 -17.71
CA VAL A 101 -117.17 -18.33 -17.46
C VAL A 101 -118.60 -18.81 -17.27
N ARG A 102 -118.91 -20.01 -17.79
CA ARG A 102 -120.27 -20.54 -17.82
C ARG A 102 -120.31 -22.04 -17.60
N ALA A 103 -121.37 -22.51 -16.95
CA ALA A 103 -121.64 -23.93 -16.79
C ALA A 103 -121.82 -24.62 -18.14
N ILE A 104 -121.40 -25.88 -18.25
CA ILE A 104 -121.91 -26.80 -19.25
C ILE A 104 -122.47 -28.10 -18.67
N SER A 105 -123.73 -28.35 -18.97
CA SER A 105 -124.41 -29.59 -18.60
C SER A 105 -124.93 -30.28 -19.85
N ARG A 106 -124.21 -31.30 -20.32
CA ARG A 106 -124.58 -32.16 -21.45
C ARG A 106 -124.98 -31.37 -22.72
N GLY A 107 -124.18 -30.36 -23.06
CA GLY A 107 -124.40 -29.48 -24.21
C GLY A 107 -125.26 -28.23 -23.95
N GLN A 108 -125.87 -28.10 -22.77
CA GLN A 108 -126.42 -26.81 -22.31
C GLN A 108 -125.29 -25.88 -21.86
N GLN A 109 -125.48 -24.57 -21.98
CA GLN A 109 -124.54 -23.53 -21.55
C GLN A 109 -125.27 -22.48 -20.71
N SER A 110 -124.72 -22.06 -19.56
CA SER A 110 -125.30 -20.95 -18.80
C SER A 110 -125.03 -19.59 -19.45
N ARG A 111 -125.64 -18.54 -18.92
CA ARG A 111 -125.08 -17.18 -19.06
C ARG A 111 -123.65 -17.18 -18.50
N TYR A 112 -122.80 -16.32 -19.05
CA TYR A 112 -121.52 -16.03 -18.44
C TYR A 112 -121.70 -15.40 -17.05
N SER A 113 -120.68 -15.57 -16.22
CA SER A 113 -120.42 -14.82 -15.00
C SER A 113 -120.41 -13.29 -15.24
N ASN A 114 -120.13 -12.51 -14.19
CA ASN A 114 -119.46 -11.23 -14.43
C ASN A 114 -118.15 -11.50 -15.20
N ASP A 115 -117.77 -10.61 -16.11
CA ASP A 115 -116.40 -10.60 -16.62
C ASP A 115 -115.45 -10.24 -15.45
N ALA A 116 -114.25 -10.79 -15.44
CA ALA A 116 -113.20 -10.43 -14.49
C ALA A 116 -111.83 -10.38 -15.19
N SER A 117 -111.12 -9.28 -14.96
CA SER A 117 -109.81 -9.03 -15.55
C SER A 117 -108.71 -9.41 -14.57
N ALA A 118 -107.69 -10.13 -15.04
CA ALA A 118 -106.42 -10.29 -14.34
C ALA A 118 -105.28 -9.83 -15.23
N SER A 119 -104.42 -8.97 -14.70
CA SER A 119 -103.09 -8.71 -15.26
C SER A 119 -102.10 -9.71 -14.67
N THR A 120 -101.36 -10.42 -15.51
CA THR A 120 -100.21 -11.19 -15.04
C THR A 120 -99.06 -10.26 -14.65
N PRO A 121 -98.31 -10.56 -13.57
CA PRO A 121 -97.09 -9.84 -13.26
C PRO A 121 -96.00 -10.09 -14.31
N GLU A 122 -94.91 -9.33 -14.21
CA GLU A 122 -93.68 -9.56 -14.97
C GLU A 122 -93.11 -10.97 -14.69
N ALA A 123 -92.44 -11.59 -15.66
CA ALA A 123 -91.74 -12.84 -15.46
C ALA A 123 -90.37 -12.60 -14.79
N PRO A 124 -89.91 -13.47 -13.88
CA PRO A 124 -88.50 -13.53 -13.53
C PRO A 124 -87.65 -13.68 -14.80
N PRO A 125 -86.49 -13.01 -14.90
CA PRO A 125 -85.76 -12.95 -16.15
C PRO A 125 -85.11 -14.30 -16.49
N GLN A 126 -84.77 -14.49 -17.77
CA GLN A 126 -84.00 -15.65 -18.20
C GLN A 126 -82.55 -15.55 -17.73
N SER A 127 -81.89 -16.70 -17.53
CA SER A 127 -80.47 -16.78 -17.17
C SER A 127 -79.60 -16.19 -18.29
N PRO A 128 -78.62 -15.32 -17.99
CA PRO A 128 -77.67 -14.86 -19.00
C PRO A 128 -76.91 -16.02 -19.64
N GLY A 129 -76.72 -15.94 -20.95
CA GLY A 129 -75.95 -16.92 -21.73
C GLY A 129 -74.49 -16.53 -21.86
N ASP A 130 -73.66 -17.47 -22.32
CA ASP A 130 -72.32 -17.23 -22.84
C ASP A 130 -71.43 -16.32 -21.97
N LEU A 131 -71.41 -16.54 -20.66
CA LEU A 131 -70.44 -15.85 -19.79
C LEU A 131 -69.04 -16.30 -20.18
N ILE A 132 -68.20 -15.35 -20.60
CA ILE A 132 -66.78 -15.54 -20.89
C ILE A 132 -65.98 -14.68 -19.91
N ALA A 133 -64.97 -15.28 -19.28
CA ALA A 133 -63.96 -14.59 -18.51
C ALA A 133 -62.66 -14.51 -19.32
N ARG A 134 -62.12 -13.31 -19.52
CA ARG A 134 -60.85 -13.08 -20.25
C ARG A 134 -59.87 -12.31 -19.37
N VAL A 135 -58.71 -12.90 -19.12
CA VAL A 135 -57.60 -12.26 -18.38
C VAL A 135 -57.07 -11.05 -19.17
N ASN A 136 -56.85 -9.95 -18.47
CA ASN A 136 -56.35 -8.67 -18.99
C ASN A 136 -55.31 -8.12 -18.00
N GLY A 137 -54.09 -8.67 -18.03
CA GLY A 137 -53.10 -8.43 -16.97
C GLY A 137 -53.54 -9.07 -15.65
N LEU A 138 -53.70 -8.25 -14.60
CA LEU A 138 -54.27 -8.67 -13.32
C LEU A 138 -55.79 -8.49 -13.24
N ASN A 139 -56.44 -7.99 -14.30
CA ASN A 139 -57.89 -7.82 -14.36
C ASN A 139 -58.54 -9.01 -15.09
N VAL A 140 -59.85 -9.21 -14.89
CA VAL A 140 -60.67 -10.10 -15.73
C VAL A 140 -61.82 -9.33 -16.35
N ASN A 141 -61.84 -9.30 -17.67
CA ASN A 141 -62.97 -8.82 -18.47
C ASN A 141 -64.00 -9.94 -18.59
N LEU A 142 -65.16 -9.74 -17.96
CA LEU A 142 -66.34 -10.58 -18.07
C LEU A 142 -67.26 -10.01 -19.16
N THR A 143 -67.76 -10.87 -20.04
CA THR A 143 -68.78 -10.54 -21.05
C THR A 143 -69.83 -11.65 -21.09
N TRP A 144 -71.12 -11.31 -21.21
CA TRP A 144 -72.22 -12.27 -21.28
C TRP A 144 -73.32 -11.82 -22.25
N ASN A 145 -74.16 -12.76 -22.68
CA ASN A 145 -75.25 -12.52 -23.62
C ASN A 145 -76.62 -12.45 -22.94
N GLY A 146 -77.48 -11.55 -23.46
CA GLY A 146 -78.93 -11.68 -23.41
C GLY A 146 -79.71 -10.69 -22.54
N ASN A 147 -80.97 -10.46 -22.94
CA ASN A 147 -82.05 -10.01 -22.07
C ASN A 147 -83.39 -10.60 -22.54
N ASN A 148 -83.45 -11.92 -22.63
CA ASN A 148 -84.57 -12.65 -23.21
C ASN A 148 -85.76 -12.80 -22.23
N GLY A 149 -85.92 -11.85 -21.30
CA GLY A 149 -86.92 -11.94 -20.22
C GLY A 149 -87.08 -10.70 -19.33
N GLY A 150 -86.68 -9.50 -19.75
CA GLY A 150 -86.97 -8.26 -19.02
C GLY A 150 -86.10 -7.99 -17.78
N GLY A 151 -84.87 -8.51 -17.73
CA GLY A 151 -83.91 -8.16 -16.67
C GLY A 151 -83.56 -6.66 -16.70
N THR A 152 -83.63 -6.00 -15.55
CA THR A 152 -83.25 -4.58 -15.39
C THR A 152 -81.80 -4.42 -14.96
N ARG A 153 -81.24 -5.39 -14.21
CA ARG A 153 -79.85 -5.41 -13.77
C ARG A 153 -79.31 -6.83 -13.63
N PHE A 154 -78.00 -6.98 -13.63
CA PHE A 154 -77.28 -8.22 -13.37
C PHE A 154 -76.61 -8.18 -12.00
N ILE A 155 -76.55 -9.34 -11.34
CA ILE A 155 -75.72 -9.58 -10.15
C ILE A 155 -74.61 -10.55 -10.55
N LEU A 156 -73.36 -10.12 -10.35
CA LEU A 156 -72.17 -10.90 -10.65
C LEU A 156 -71.57 -11.44 -9.36
N GLU A 157 -71.25 -12.74 -9.36
CA GLU A 157 -70.61 -13.42 -8.24
C GLU A 157 -69.28 -14.06 -8.65
N ARG A 158 -68.33 -14.06 -7.72
CA ARG A 158 -66.97 -14.62 -7.87
C ARG A 158 -66.66 -15.61 -6.75
N ALA A 159 -65.97 -16.69 -7.11
CA ALA A 159 -65.29 -17.61 -6.21
C ALA A 159 -63.78 -17.56 -6.52
N ASN A 160 -62.94 -17.37 -5.51
CA ASN A 160 -61.53 -17.76 -5.56
C ASN A 160 -61.47 -19.29 -5.42
N MET A 161 -61.00 -20.01 -6.44
CA MET A 161 -60.91 -21.48 -6.42
C MET A 161 -59.59 -21.99 -5.85
N THR A 162 -58.50 -21.22 -5.92
CA THR A 162 -57.23 -21.55 -5.26
C THR A 162 -57.43 -21.58 -3.75
N GLU A 163 -58.14 -20.58 -3.22
CA GLU A 163 -58.68 -20.55 -1.86
C GLU A 163 -60.10 -21.15 -1.78
N GLY A 164 -60.54 -22.03 -2.70
CA GLY A 164 -61.82 -22.78 -2.71
C GLY A 164 -63.17 -22.05 -2.50
N THR A 165 -63.18 -20.76 -2.18
CA THR A 165 -64.27 -19.94 -1.59
C THR A 165 -65.64 -20.08 -2.25
N ALA A 166 -66.68 -19.89 -1.44
CA ALA A 166 -68.04 -19.74 -1.92
C ALA A 166 -68.14 -18.57 -2.89
N PHE A 167 -68.98 -18.72 -3.92
CA PHE A 167 -69.39 -17.58 -4.74
C PHE A 167 -69.99 -16.47 -3.86
N ARG A 168 -69.45 -15.25 -4.00
CA ARG A 168 -69.95 -14.02 -3.36
C ARG A 168 -70.18 -12.94 -4.40
N GLN A 169 -71.19 -12.10 -4.19
CA GLN A 169 -71.46 -10.94 -5.05
C GLN A 169 -70.25 -9.99 -5.04
N ILE A 170 -69.76 -9.65 -6.24
CA ILE A 170 -68.72 -8.64 -6.47
C ILE A 170 -69.27 -7.35 -7.08
N ALA A 171 -70.35 -7.44 -7.87
CA ALA A 171 -70.88 -6.30 -8.61
C ALA A 171 -72.37 -6.41 -8.92
N VAL A 172 -72.97 -5.25 -9.18
CA VAL A 172 -74.30 -5.09 -9.78
C VAL A 172 -74.15 -4.21 -11.01
N VAL A 173 -74.68 -4.63 -12.16
CA VAL A 173 -74.57 -3.91 -13.44
C VAL A 173 -75.97 -3.69 -14.01
N GLU A 174 -76.39 -2.43 -14.13
CA GLU A 174 -77.65 -2.06 -14.77
C GLU A 174 -77.64 -2.44 -16.26
N TYR A 175 -78.70 -3.12 -16.73
CA TYR A 175 -78.79 -3.64 -18.10
C TYR A 175 -78.63 -2.54 -19.15
N SER A 176 -79.18 -1.35 -18.88
CA SER A 176 -79.09 -0.18 -19.75
C SER A 176 -77.68 0.41 -19.90
N ARG A 177 -76.68 -0.10 -19.16
CA ARG A 177 -75.29 0.38 -19.21
C ARG A 177 -74.33 -0.57 -19.92
N SER A 178 -74.42 -1.88 -19.68
CA SER A 178 -73.39 -2.83 -20.14
C SER A 178 -73.83 -4.30 -20.08
N LEU A 179 -73.30 -5.10 -21.00
CA LEU A 179 -73.25 -6.58 -20.97
C LEU A 179 -71.84 -7.12 -20.64
N ALA A 180 -71.03 -6.27 -20.01
CA ALA A 180 -69.66 -6.54 -19.61
C ALA A 180 -69.29 -5.89 -18.27
N TYR A 181 -68.33 -6.48 -17.58
CA TYR A 181 -67.76 -5.98 -16.31
C TYR A 181 -66.26 -6.31 -16.25
N GLU A 182 -65.43 -5.40 -15.76
CA GLU A 182 -64.01 -5.66 -15.50
C GLU A 182 -63.79 -5.80 -14.00
N ASP A 183 -63.43 -7.00 -13.54
CA ASP A 183 -62.96 -7.19 -12.17
C ASP A 183 -61.48 -6.81 -12.09
N ARG A 184 -61.17 -5.89 -11.16
CA ARG A 184 -59.83 -5.35 -10.90
C ARG A 184 -59.32 -5.70 -9.48
N SER A 185 -60.02 -6.60 -8.79
CA SER A 185 -59.82 -6.90 -7.36
C SER A 185 -59.31 -8.32 -7.13
N LEU A 186 -58.28 -8.69 -7.91
CA LEU A 186 -57.78 -10.05 -8.10
C LEU A 186 -56.32 -10.16 -7.69
N SER A 187 -55.97 -11.27 -7.02
CA SER A 187 -54.59 -11.62 -6.68
C SER A 187 -53.90 -12.38 -7.83
N PRO A 188 -52.57 -12.25 -7.99
CA PRO A 188 -51.77 -13.15 -8.83
C PRO A 188 -51.87 -14.62 -8.40
N ALA A 189 -51.42 -15.54 -9.25
CA ALA A 189 -51.36 -16.98 -8.99
C ALA A 189 -52.70 -17.62 -8.53
N THR A 190 -53.82 -17.00 -8.88
CA THR A 190 -55.15 -17.31 -8.32
C THR A 190 -56.15 -17.63 -9.43
N THR A 191 -56.85 -18.75 -9.32
CA THR A 191 -57.96 -19.11 -10.21
C THR A 191 -59.25 -18.48 -9.69
N TYR A 192 -59.89 -17.63 -10.47
CA TYR A 192 -61.21 -17.08 -10.14
C TYR A 192 -62.28 -17.62 -11.09
N CYS A 193 -63.36 -18.16 -10.53
CA CYS A 193 -64.56 -18.56 -11.26
C CYS A 193 -65.70 -17.56 -11.01
N TYR A 194 -66.46 -17.28 -12.06
CA TYR A 194 -67.50 -16.25 -12.10
C TYR A 194 -68.82 -16.85 -12.58
N ARG A 195 -69.93 -16.28 -12.09
CA ARG A 195 -71.28 -16.55 -12.58
C ARG A 195 -72.13 -15.28 -12.48
N VAL A 196 -73.09 -15.11 -13.39
CA VAL A 196 -73.98 -13.94 -13.43
C VAL A 196 -75.44 -14.36 -13.45
N MET A 197 -76.31 -13.62 -12.76
CA MET A 197 -77.77 -13.77 -12.85
C MET A 197 -78.43 -12.42 -13.15
N ALA A 198 -79.52 -12.43 -13.91
CA ALA A 198 -80.35 -11.27 -14.16
C ALA A 198 -81.39 -11.08 -13.04
N VAL A 199 -81.83 -9.84 -12.84
CA VAL A 199 -82.83 -9.45 -11.83
C VAL A 199 -83.79 -8.42 -12.44
N ASN A 200 -85.08 -8.55 -12.14
CA ASN A 200 -86.10 -7.51 -12.34
C ASN A 200 -87.03 -7.41 -11.12
N ASN A 201 -88.19 -6.78 -11.25
CA ASN A 201 -89.11 -6.56 -10.12
C ASN A 201 -89.79 -7.87 -9.67
N SER A 202 -89.87 -8.88 -10.54
CA SER A 202 -90.45 -10.19 -10.24
C SER A 202 -89.45 -11.22 -9.69
N GLY A 203 -88.15 -10.89 -9.63
CA GLY A 203 -87.14 -11.72 -8.97
C GLY A 203 -85.86 -11.92 -9.77
N THR A 204 -85.16 -13.02 -9.50
CA THR A 204 -83.87 -13.37 -10.10
C THR A 204 -83.99 -14.52 -11.10
N SER A 205 -83.17 -14.52 -12.14
CA SER A 205 -82.97 -15.68 -13.00
C SER A 205 -82.21 -16.82 -12.29
N GLY A 206 -82.06 -17.96 -12.99
CA GLY A 206 -80.94 -18.86 -12.73
C GLY A 206 -79.60 -18.20 -13.11
N TYR A 207 -78.48 -18.72 -12.58
CA TYR A 207 -77.15 -18.27 -13.00
C TYR A 207 -76.82 -18.73 -14.43
N SER A 208 -75.90 -18.00 -15.06
CA SER A 208 -75.20 -18.40 -16.29
C SER A 208 -74.40 -19.69 -16.14
N ASN A 209 -73.74 -20.13 -17.22
CA ASN A 209 -72.58 -20.99 -17.08
C ASN A 209 -71.56 -20.37 -16.12
N THR A 210 -70.78 -21.20 -15.43
CA THR A 210 -69.60 -20.74 -14.71
C THR A 210 -68.48 -20.52 -15.71
N ALA A 211 -67.76 -19.40 -15.59
CA ALA A 211 -66.59 -19.08 -16.41
C ALA A 211 -65.40 -18.82 -15.50
N CYS A 212 -64.25 -19.45 -15.77
CA CYS A 212 -63.08 -19.36 -14.90
C CYS A 212 -61.90 -18.73 -15.64
N ALA A 213 -61.05 -18.04 -14.89
CA ALA A 213 -59.85 -17.38 -15.38
C ALA A 213 -58.71 -17.52 -14.36
N ASP A 214 -57.58 -18.01 -14.85
CA ASP A 214 -56.36 -18.19 -14.06
C ASP A 214 -55.49 -16.93 -14.15
N ILE A 215 -55.32 -16.22 -13.02
CA ILE A 215 -54.45 -15.05 -12.97
C ILE A 215 -53.00 -15.53 -12.86
N ALA A 216 -52.19 -15.21 -13.86
CA ALA A 216 -50.80 -15.63 -13.91
C ALA A 216 -50.01 -15.18 -12.67
N SER A 217 -49.09 -16.02 -12.23
CA SER A 217 -48.09 -15.68 -11.22
C SER A 217 -47.18 -14.57 -11.74
N LEU A 218 -46.89 -13.56 -10.90
CA LEU A 218 -45.97 -12.50 -11.25
C LEU A 218 -44.49 -12.96 -11.15
N VAL A 219 -43.65 -12.43 -12.04
CA VAL A 219 -42.22 -12.29 -11.76
C VAL A 219 -42.01 -11.30 -10.59
N PRO A 220 -40.89 -11.36 -9.86
CA PRO A 220 -40.67 -10.43 -8.75
C PRO A 220 -40.50 -8.97 -9.20
N THR A 221 -40.63 -8.05 -8.24
CA THR A 221 -40.31 -6.63 -8.46
C THR A 221 -38.78 -6.45 -8.46
N ALA A 222 -38.28 -5.47 -9.22
CA ALA A 222 -36.84 -5.17 -9.24
C ALA A 222 -36.39 -4.62 -7.87
N PRO A 223 -35.29 -5.13 -7.26
CA PRO A 223 -34.73 -4.56 -6.05
C PRO A 223 -34.30 -3.11 -6.28
N ALA A 224 -34.48 -2.27 -5.26
CA ALA A 224 -34.23 -0.83 -5.36
C ALA A 224 -33.04 -0.40 -4.50
N ARG A 225 -32.52 0.81 -4.75
CA ARG A 225 -31.49 1.45 -3.92
C ARG A 225 -30.25 0.56 -3.71
N LEU A 226 -29.78 -0.12 -4.76
CA LEU A 226 -28.51 -0.82 -4.70
C LEU A 226 -27.40 0.20 -4.42
N ASN A 227 -26.60 -0.07 -3.40
CA ASN A 227 -25.52 0.74 -2.89
C ASN A 227 -24.26 -0.12 -2.77
N ALA A 228 -23.09 0.47 -2.94
CA ALA A 228 -21.79 -0.21 -2.90
C ALA A 228 -20.78 0.63 -2.11
N VAL A 229 -20.10 0.01 -1.14
CA VAL A 229 -19.15 0.67 -0.25
C VAL A 229 -17.88 -0.17 -0.15
N ALA A 230 -16.72 0.40 -0.48
CA ALA A 230 -15.45 -0.30 -0.29
C ALA A 230 -15.11 -0.36 1.20
N VAL A 231 -14.95 -1.58 1.73
CA VAL A 231 -14.66 -1.82 3.16
C VAL A 231 -13.24 -2.37 3.38
N SER A 232 -12.55 -2.79 2.31
CA SER A 232 -11.12 -3.13 2.34
C SER A 232 -10.45 -2.96 0.96
N GLU A 233 -9.16 -3.29 0.88
CA GLU A 233 -8.41 -3.32 -0.39
C GLU A 233 -8.87 -4.43 -1.36
N SER A 234 -9.68 -5.39 -0.93
CA SER A 234 -10.17 -6.49 -1.79
C SER A 234 -11.64 -6.86 -1.56
N SER A 235 -12.41 -6.02 -0.85
CA SER A 235 -13.84 -6.25 -0.65
C SER A 235 -14.69 -4.98 -0.65
N ILE A 236 -15.90 -5.12 -1.21
CA ILE A 236 -16.93 -4.09 -1.35
C ILE A 236 -18.21 -4.64 -0.75
N GLU A 237 -18.79 -3.97 0.24
CA GLU A 237 -20.11 -4.29 0.78
C GLU A 237 -21.21 -3.72 -0.13
N LEU A 238 -22.12 -4.57 -0.59
CA LEU A 238 -23.34 -4.14 -1.29
C LEU A 238 -24.54 -4.25 -0.36
N THR A 239 -25.44 -3.28 -0.49
CA THR A 239 -26.73 -3.23 0.22
C THR A 239 -27.83 -2.81 -0.75
N TRP A 240 -29.05 -3.34 -0.59
CA TRP A 240 -30.22 -2.94 -1.39
C TRP A 240 -31.52 -3.04 -0.57
N ALA A 241 -32.56 -2.36 -1.06
CA ALA A 241 -33.92 -2.55 -0.58
C ALA A 241 -34.59 -3.70 -1.35
N ASP A 242 -35.10 -4.67 -0.59
CA ASP A 242 -36.01 -5.69 -1.10
C ASP A 242 -37.41 -5.08 -1.31
N ILE A 243 -38.12 -5.52 -2.35
CA ILE A 243 -39.35 -4.88 -2.88
C ILE A 243 -40.45 -5.91 -3.19
N SER A 244 -40.20 -7.19 -2.99
CA SER A 244 -41.17 -8.27 -3.15
C SER A 244 -41.08 -9.28 -2.00
N ASP A 245 -42.11 -10.11 -1.88
CA ASP A 245 -42.15 -11.28 -1.00
C ASP A 245 -42.32 -12.59 -1.80
N ASN A 246 -42.15 -12.53 -3.13
CA ASN A 246 -42.48 -13.62 -4.08
C ASN A 246 -41.28 -14.11 -4.91
N GLU A 247 -40.07 -13.68 -4.58
CA GLU A 247 -38.81 -14.18 -5.13
C GLU A 247 -38.31 -15.44 -4.41
N THR A 248 -37.59 -16.29 -5.14
CA THR A 248 -36.83 -17.41 -4.57
C THR A 248 -35.35 -17.04 -4.36
N GLY A 249 -34.93 -15.89 -4.87
CA GLY A 249 -33.57 -15.37 -4.74
C GLY A 249 -33.30 -14.16 -5.62
N PHE A 250 -32.06 -13.70 -5.58
CA PHE A 250 -31.55 -12.58 -6.37
C PHE A 250 -30.33 -13.01 -7.18
N GLU A 251 -30.29 -12.64 -8.44
CA GLU A 251 -29.08 -12.75 -9.26
C GLU A 251 -28.30 -11.43 -9.16
N LEU A 252 -27.10 -11.51 -8.58
CA LEU A 252 -26.15 -10.40 -8.54
C LEU A 252 -25.20 -10.50 -9.74
N GLN A 253 -25.04 -9.38 -10.45
CA GLN A 253 -24.09 -9.25 -11.55
C GLN A 253 -23.03 -8.18 -11.26
N ARG A 254 -21.81 -8.43 -11.74
CA ARG A 254 -20.65 -7.53 -11.62
C ARG A 254 -20.09 -7.19 -13.01
N SER A 255 -19.55 -5.99 -13.17
CA SER A 255 -18.77 -5.55 -14.32
C SER A 255 -17.46 -4.89 -13.86
N ALA A 256 -16.44 -4.96 -14.70
CA ALA A 256 -15.16 -4.26 -14.54
C ALA A 256 -14.99 -3.06 -15.50
N ASP A 257 -16.02 -2.74 -16.31
CA ASP A 257 -16.05 -1.58 -17.21
C ASP A 257 -17.37 -0.77 -17.15
N GLY A 258 -18.36 -1.23 -16.38
CA GLY A 258 -19.66 -0.58 -16.20
C GLY A 258 -20.70 -0.94 -17.28
N SER A 259 -20.36 -1.80 -18.25
CA SER A 259 -21.20 -2.17 -19.39
C SER A 259 -21.33 -3.69 -19.57
N ALA A 260 -20.21 -4.42 -19.54
CA ALA A 260 -20.17 -5.88 -19.65
C ALA A 260 -20.39 -6.49 -18.27
N PHE A 261 -21.66 -6.72 -17.92
CA PHE A 261 -22.04 -7.38 -16.67
C PHE A 261 -22.10 -8.90 -16.83
N SER A 262 -21.40 -9.61 -15.94
CA SER A 262 -21.47 -11.07 -15.79
C SER A 262 -22.10 -11.45 -14.45
N LYS A 263 -22.70 -12.65 -14.38
CA LYS A 263 -23.25 -13.19 -13.14
C LYS A 263 -22.13 -13.47 -12.13
N LEU A 264 -22.24 -12.89 -10.94
CA LEU A 264 -21.31 -13.11 -9.83
C LEU A 264 -21.77 -14.29 -8.97
N THR A 265 -23.03 -14.26 -8.52
CA THR A 265 -23.67 -15.33 -7.74
C THR A 265 -25.19 -15.19 -7.78
N ASP A 266 -25.89 -16.25 -7.39
CA ASP A 266 -27.24 -16.12 -6.83
C ASP A 266 -27.17 -15.95 -5.30
N ILE A 267 -28.21 -15.35 -4.74
CA ILE A 267 -28.39 -15.03 -3.32
C ILE A 267 -29.81 -15.49 -2.94
N GLY A 268 -30.03 -16.00 -1.72
CA GLY A 268 -31.37 -16.42 -1.27
C GLY A 268 -32.38 -15.27 -1.14
N SER A 269 -33.66 -15.60 -1.09
CA SER A 269 -34.78 -14.63 -0.90
C SER A 269 -34.76 -13.92 0.45
N GLY A 270 -35.50 -12.80 0.55
CA GLY A 270 -35.54 -11.95 1.74
C GLY A 270 -34.15 -11.49 2.18
N LYS A 271 -33.35 -10.95 1.25
CA LYS A 271 -31.96 -10.50 1.50
C LYS A 271 -31.78 -9.08 1.01
N SER A 272 -30.92 -8.35 1.72
CA SER A 272 -30.69 -6.91 1.54
C SER A 272 -29.20 -6.53 1.53
N SER A 273 -28.28 -7.50 1.58
CA SER A 273 -26.83 -7.26 1.56
C SER A 273 -26.03 -8.43 0.98
N TYR A 274 -24.95 -8.12 0.28
CA TYR A 274 -23.94 -9.07 -0.20
C TYR A 274 -22.60 -8.35 -0.36
N GLN A 275 -21.59 -8.76 0.38
CA GLN A 275 -20.22 -8.27 0.23
C GLN A 275 -19.49 -9.10 -0.83
N ASP A 276 -18.72 -8.45 -1.71
CA ASP A 276 -17.91 -9.08 -2.74
C ASP A 276 -16.43 -9.16 -2.32
N ASN A 277 -15.70 -10.18 -2.78
CA ASN A 277 -14.45 -10.67 -2.20
C ASN A 277 -13.36 -10.95 -3.26
N GLY A 278 -12.10 -10.92 -2.81
CA GLY A 278 -10.94 -11.30 -3.64
C GLY A 278 -10.72 -10.34 -4.82
N LEU A 279 -11.21 -9.10 -4.68
CA LEU A 279 -11.12 -8.05 -5.68
C LEU A 279 -9.68 -7.55 -5.82
N ALA A 280 -9.35 -7.00 -6.97
CA ALA A 280 -8.09 -6.26 -7.12
C ALA A 280 -8.17 -4.96 -6.32
N LYS A 281 -7.05 -4.57 -5.69
CA LYS A 281 -6.89 -3.28 -5.01
C LYS A 281 -6.97 -2.10 -5.98
N ARG A 282 -7.35 -0.92 -5.48
CA ARG A 282 -7.43 0.33 -6.26
C ARG A 282 -8.28 0.21 -7.55
N THR A 283 -9.22 -0.74 -7.60
CA THR A 283 -9.97 -1.12 -8.80
C THR A 283 -11.46 -0.85 -8.62
N ARG A 284 -12.07 -0.23 -9.63
CA ARG A 284 -13.50 0.12 -9.65
C ARG A 284 -14.32 -1.05 -10.18
N TYR A 285 -15.41 -1.37 -9.48
CA TYR A 285 -16.34 -2.42 -9.85
C TYR A 285 -17.76 -1.87 -9.87
N TRP A 286 -18.54 -2.33 -10.84
CA TRP A 286 -19.94 -1.97 -11.03
C TRP A 286 -20.82 -3.17 -10.75
N TYR A 287 -21.97 -2.94 -10.12
CA TYR A 287 -22.89 -3.97 -9.65
C TYR A 287 -24.32 -3.65 -10.06
N ARG A 288 -25.09 -4.69 -10.37
CA ARG A 288 -26.55 -4.62 -10.55
C ARG A 288 -27.18 -5.92 -10.08
N ILE A 289 -28.36 -5.85 -9.50
CA ILE A 289 -29.06 -7.02 -8.94
C ILE A 289 -30.48 -7.12 -9.49
N ARG A 290 -31.01 -8.34 -9.63
CA ARG A 290 -32.42 -8.60 -10.00
C ARG A 290 -32.97 -9.75 -9.17
N ALA A 291 -34.24 -9.68 -8.80
CA ALA A 291 -34.95 -10.76 -8.12
C ALA A 291 -35.45 -11.80 -9.14
N PHE A 292 -35.62 -13.05 -8.74
CA PHE A 292 -36.17 -14.11 -9.60
C PHE A 292 -37.02 -15.12 -8.85
N ASN A 293 -37.99 -15.72 -9.55
CA ASN A 293 -38.75 -16.88 -9.11
C ASN A 293 -38.96 -17.86 -10.30
N ALA A 294 -39.72 -18.93 -10.08
CA ALA A 294 -39.99 -19.96 -11.11
C ALA A 294 -40.68 -19.41 -12.38
N ASN A 295 -41.29 -18.21 -12.33
CA ASN A 295 -41.97 -17.58 -13.46
C ASN A 295 -41.03 -16.65 -14.27
N GLY A 296 -39.83 -16.36 -13.76
CA GLY A 296 -38.84 -15.51 -14.42
C GLY A 296 -38.12 -14.55 -13.47
N SER A 297 -37.39 -13.60 -14.04
CA SER A 297 -36.65 -12.55 -13.31
C SER A 297 -37.30 -11.19 -13.47
N SER A 298 -37.09 -10.33 -12.47
CA SER A 298 -37.37 -8.90 -12.55
C SER A 298 -36.45 -8.19 -13.56
N GLY A 299 -36.73 -6.91 -13.81
CA GLY A 299 -35.71 -5.97 -14.30
C GLY A 299 -34.56 -5.81 -13.28
N PHE A 300 -33.44 -5.24 -13.72
CA PHE A 300 -32.34 -4.92 -12.81
C PHE A 300 -32.63 -3.67 -11.97
N SER A 301 -31.97 -3.61 -10.81
CA SER A 301 -31.80 -2.41 -9.98
C SER A 301 -31.12 -1.27 -10.74
N ASN A 302 -30.97 -0.11 -10.07
CA ASN A 302 -29.91 0.82 -10.46
C ASN A 302 -28.54 0.12 -10.47
N VAL A 303 -27.63 0.60 -11.32
CA VAL A 303 -26.21 0.26 -11.17
C VAL A 303 -25.68 0.96 -9.92
N ALA A 304 -24.85 0.26 -9.15
CA ALA A 304 -24.04 0.80 -8.07
C ALA A 304 -22.56 0.58 -8.40
N GLU A 305 -21.66 1.37 -7.81
CA GLU A 305 -20.23 1.26 -8.06
C GLU A 305 -19.41 1.64 -6.83
N ALA A 306 -18.25 0.99 -6.66
CA ALA A 306 -17.25 1.38 -5.68
C ALA A 306 -15.84 1.00 -6.17
N THR A 307 -14.83 1.71 -5.68
CA THR A 307 -13.42 1.40 -5.91
C THR A 307 -12.84 0.83 -4.62
N THR A 308 -12.23 -0.36 -4.68
CA THR A 308 -11.54 -0.97 -3.53
C THR A 308 -10.50 -0.01 -2.95
N LEU A 309 -10.33 -0.07 -1.62
CA LEU A 309 -9.44 0.85 -0.91
C LEU A 309 -7.99 0.71 -1.39
N ASP A 310 -7.24 1.81 -1.35
CA ASP A 310 -5.82 1.80 -1.69
C ASP A 310 -4.98 1.34 -0.49
N VAL A 311 -3.79 0.84 -0.76
CA VAL A 311 -2.89 0.20 0.23
C VAL A 311 -1.65 1.06 0.48
N PRO A 312 -1.03 1.03 1.67
CA PRO A 312 0.29 1.61 1.87
C PRO A 312 1.27 1.07 0.81
N PRO A 313 2.12 1.92 0.21
CA PRO A 313 2.89 1.56 -0.97
C PRO A 313 3.94 0.48 -0.69
N ALA A 314 4.38 -0.19 -1.75
CA ALA A 314 5.49 -1.13 -1.67
C ALA A 314 6.78 -0.39 -1.31
N LYS A 315 7.55 -0.94 -0.38
CA LYS A 315 8.78 -0.29 0.08
C LYS A 315 9.86 -0.24 -1.02
N PRO A 316 10.67 0.82 -1.10
CA PRO A 316 11.76 0.90 -2.06
C PRO A 316 12.76 -0.25 -1.91
N ALA A 317 13.26 -0.73 -3.04
CA ALA A 317 14.31 -1.75 -3.12
C ALA A 317 15.66 -1.13 -3.51
N ASP A 318 16.73 -1.92 -3.36
CA ASP A 318 18.04 -1.67 -3.96
C ASP A 318 18.61 -0.26 -3.70
N LEU A 319 18.42 0.28 -2.48
CA LEU A 319 19.01 1.56 -2.09
C LEU A 319 20.54 1.42 -2.07
N THR A 320 21.19 2.30 -2.83
CA THR A 320 22.64 2.45 -2.93
C THR A 320 23.06 3.83 -2.44
N ALA A 321 24.33 3.96 -2.04
CA ALA A 321 24.93 5.21 -1.63
C ALA A 321 26.34 5.29 -2.25
N THR A 322 26.54 6.29 -3.10
CA THR A 322 27.75 6.47 -3.91
C THR A 322 28.43 7.77 -3.50
N THR A 323 29.63 7.67 -2.93
CA THR A 323 30.43 8.86 -2.57
C THR A 323 30.89 9.60 -3.82
N ILE A 324 30.66 10.90 -3.88
CA ILE A 324 31.05 11.78 -4.99
C ILE A 324 32.24 12.67 -4.60
N SER A 325 32.24 13.19 -3.37
CA SER A 325 33.28 14.07 -2.83
C SER A 325 33.39 13.92 -1.31
N SER A 326 34.33 14.64 -0.68
CA SER A 326 34.43 14.75 0.79
C SER A 326 33.21 15.40 1.45
N ASN A 327 32.30 16.03 0.69
CA ASN A 327 31.07 16.65 1.18
C ASN A 327 29.78 16.19 0.47
N GLN A 328 29.82 15.19 -0.42
CA GLN A 328 28.64 14.73 -1.17
C GLN A 328 28.60 13.20 -1.33
N ILE A 329 27.42 12.63 -1.04
CA ILE A 329 27.04 11.24 -1.34
C ILE A 329 25.73 11.30 -2.13
N ASN A 330 25.69 10.70 -3.32
CA ASN A 330 24.45 10.55 -4.08
C ASN A 330 23.82 9.19 -3.78
N LEU A 331 22.49 9.16 -3.74
CA LEU A 331 21.69 7.99 -3.46
C LEU A 331 20.87 7.62 -4.69
N GLN A 332 20.64 6.32 -4.88
CA GLN A 332 19.73 5.79 -5.89
C GLN A 332 19.03 4.55 -5.33
N TRP A 333 17.73 4.43 -5.56
CA TRP A 333 16.92 3.26 -5.20
C TRP A 333 16.00 2.89 -6.35
N LYS A 334 15.41 1.69 -6.23
CA LYS A 334 14.42 1.17 -7.16
C LYS A 334 13.02 1.38 -6.58
N ASP A 335 12.18 2.06 -7.35
CA ASP A 335 10.75 2.15 -7.04
C ASP A 335 10.06 0.78 -7.21
N GLN A 336 9.06 0.49 -6.38
CA GLN A 336 8.35 -0.79 -6.34
C GLN A 336 6.82 -0.64 -6.28
N SER A 337 6.29 0.58 -6.34
CA SER A 337 4.85 0.86 -6.40
C SER A 337 4.47 1.70 -7.62
N ASP A 338 3.17 1.92 -7.76
CA ASP A 338 2.50 2.77 -8.76
C ASP A 338 1.38 3.62 -8.10
N ASN A 339 1.47 3.77 -6.77
CA ASN A 339 0.43 4.29 -5.89
C ASN A 339 0.97 5.13 -4.72
N GLU A 340 2.26 5.49 -4.74
CA GLU A 340 2.90 6.39 -3.79
C GLU A 340 2.72 7.87 -4.19
N THR A 341 2.48 8.73 -3.21
CA THR A 341 2.55 10.20 -3.35
C THR A 341 3.95 10.72 -2.95
N GLY A 342 4.95 9.85 -3.08
CA GLY A 342 6.37 10.13 -2.90
C GLY A 342 7.04 9.39 -1.76
N PHE A 343 8.23 9.88 -1.38
CA PHE A 343 9.18 9.18 -0.52
C PHE A 343 9.66 10.04 0.64
N GLU A 344 10.03 9.37 1.72
CA GLU A 344 10.67 9.93 2.91
C GLU A 344 12.06 9.31 3.05
N LEU A 345 13.08 10.16 3.04
CA LEU A 345 14.48 9.78 3.11
C LEU A 345 15.07 10.17 4.47
N GLU A 346 15.67 9.20 5.17
CA GLU A 346 16.34 9.41 6.44
C GLU A 346 17.84 9.09 6.37
N ARG A 347 18.63 9.82 7.17
CA ARG A 347 20.08 9.69 7.33
C ARG A 347 20.44 9.46 8.80
N SER A 348 21.47 8.66 9.05
CA SER A 348 22.09 8.48 10.37
C SER A 348 23.61 8.68 10.30
N GLY A 349 24.19 9.23 11.37
CA GLY A 349 25.63 9.34 11.57
C GLY A 349 26.27 8.22 12.39
N ASN A 350 25.48 7.29 12.95
CA ASN A 350 25.95 6.13 13.71
C ASN A 350 25.36 4.78 13.25
N GLY A 351 24.31 4.81 12.41
CA GLY A 351 23.64 3.63 11.87
C GLY A 351 22.46 3.11 12.70
N SER A 352 22.14 3.73 13.84
CA SER A 352 20.93 3.46 14.63
C SER A 352 19.96 4.64 14.61
N ASP A 353 20.50 5.86 14.76
CA ASP A 353 19.71 7.05 15.05
C ASP A 353 19.49 7.77 13.72
N PHE A 354 18.41 7.39 13.04
CA PHE A 354 18.01 7.97 11.76
C PHE A 354 17.16 9.22 11.98
N GLN A 355 17.35 10.23 11.14
CA GLN A 355 16.61 11.48 11.10
C GLN A 355 16.19 11.77 9.66
N LYS A 356 14.98 12.27 9.44
CA LYS A 356 14.52 12.68 8.11
C LYS A 356 15.39 13.82 7.57
N ILE A 357 15.81 13.69 6.31
CA ILE A 357 16.58 14.70 5.57
C ILE A 357 15.86 15.22 4.32
N ALA A 358 14.90 14.47 3.77
CA ALA A 358 14.06 14.94 2.67
C ALA A 358 12.69 14.23 2.63
N ASP A 359 11.69 14.98 2.21
CA ASP A 359 10.49 14.45 1.57
C ASP A 359 10.62 14.68 0.05
N LEU A 360 10.37 13.65 -0.74
CA LEU A 360 10.49 13.63 -2.20
C LEU A 360 9.13 13.34 -2.83
N ASN A 361 8.96 13.70 -4.10
CA ASN A 361 7.71 13.48 -4.86
C ASN A 361 7.53 12.01 -5.30
N GLU A 362 6.36 11.68 -5.84
CA GLU A 362 6.07 10.44 -6.56
C GLU A 362 7.14 10.10 -7.63
N ASN A 363 7.33 8.82 -7.94
CA ASN A 363 8.33 8.31 -8.91
C ASN A 363 9.82 8.71 -8.65
N ALA A 364 10.15 9.39 -7.54
CA ALA A 364 11.52 9.79 -7.24
C ALA A 364 12.41 8.57 -6.92
N THR A 365 13.53 8.44 -7.61
CA THR A 365 14.47 7.29 -7.52
C THR A 365 15.90 7.66 -7.16
N THR A 366 16.21 8.95 -7.00
CA THR A 366 17.56 9.46 -6.69
C THR A 366 17.52 10.66 -5.72
N PHE A 367 18.64 10.90 -5.02
CA PHE A 367 18.82 12.08 -4.18
C PHE A 367 20.30 12.50 -4.07
N GLU A 368 20.59 13.79 -4.11
CA GLU A 368 21.94 14.33 -3.87
C GLU A 368 22.09 14.81 -2.43
N ASN A 369 22.71 14.02 -1.56
CA ASN A 369 22.97 14.44 -0.19
C ASN A 369 24.34 15.17 -0.10
N ARG A 370 24.28 16.49 -0.13
CA ARG A 370 25.42 17.43 -0.03
C ARG A 370 25.70 17.84 1.43
N ASP A 371 26.63 18.78 1.61
CA ASP A 371 27.02 19.42 2.89
C ASP A 371 27.41 18.43 4.01
N LEU A 372 28.07 17.36 3.61
CA LEU A 372 28.62 16.36 4.52
C LEU A 372 29.98 16.75 5.09
N GLN A 373 30.31 16.18 6.24
CA GLN A 373 31.65 16.28 6.83
C GLN A 373 32.61 15.28 6.16
N PRO A 374 33.88 15.66 5.89
CA PRO A 374 34.91 14.74 5.42
C PRO A 374 35.14 13.55 6.37
N ALA A 375 35.76 12.49 5.83
CA ALA A 375 36.13 11.26 6.56
C ALA A 375 34.97 10.54 7.32
N THR A 376 33.73 11.00 7.14
CA THR A 376 32.58 10.59 7.96
C THR A 376 31.74 9.54 7.24
N LYS A 377 31.31 8.52 8.00
CA LYS A 377 30.40 7.50 7.49
C LYS A 377 28.94 7.92 7.74
N TYR A 378 28.12 7.79 6.70
CA TYR A 378 26.69 8.04 6.76
C TYR A 378 25.92 6.78 6.35
N TRP A 379 24.79 6.57 7.00
CA TRP A 379 23.82 5.51 6.71
C TRP A 379 22.52 6.14 6.23
N TYR A 380 21.83 5.49 5.30
CA TYR A 380 20.63 6.00 4.64
C TYR A 380 19.56 4.92 4.54
N ARG A 381 18.30 5.32 4.67
CA ARG A 381 17.13 4.47 4.40
C ARG A 381 15.98 5.32 3.86
N VAL A 382 15.17 4.75 2.97
CA VAL A 382 14.04 5.44 2.32
C VAL A 382 12.77 4.61 2.45
N ARG A 383 11.61 5.26 2.59
CA ARG A 383 10.28 4.64 2.54
C ARG A 383 9.36 5.42 1.61
N SER A 384 8.38 4.76 1.00
CA SER A 384 7.32 5.39 0.21
C SER A 384 6.12 5.74 1.12
N ARG A 385 5.28 6.69 0.69
CA ARG A 385 4.04 7.10 1.39
C ARG A 385 2.90 7.30 0.40
N ASN A 386 1.67 7.12 0.83
CA ASN A 386 0.45 7.59 0.16
C ASN A 386 -0.64 7.95 1.17
N ASN A 387 -1.85 8.24 0.69
CA ASN A 387 -2.98 8.62 1.53
C ASN A 387 -3.48 7.48 2.44
N SER A 388 -3.16 6.21 2.15
CA SER A 388 -3.48 5.06 2.99
C SER A 388 -2.39 4.73 4.02
N GLY A 389 -1.17 5.26 3.87
CA GLY A 389 -0.12 5.14 4.88
C GLY A 389 1.31 5.17 4.33
N ILE A 390 2.25 4.68 5.16
CA ILE A 390 3.67 4.60 4.84
C ILE A 390 4.12 3.15 4.65
N SER A 391 5.10 2.94 3.77
CA SER A 391 5.78 1.65 3.64
C SER A 391 6.75 1.40 4.80
N GLY A 392 7.21 0.16 4.94
CA GLY A 392 8.45 -0.12 5.67
C GLY A 392 9.66 0.54 4.97
N PHE A 393 10.79 0.67 5.67
CA PHE A 393 12.02 1.19 5.05
C PHE A 393 12.69 0.18 4.10
N SER A 394 13.45 0.70 3.13
CA SER A 394 14.39 0.00 2.26
C SER A 394 15.45 -0.82 3.03
N ASN A 395 16.39 -1.44 2.31
CA ASN A 395 17.68 -1.76 2.92
C ASN A 395 18.37 -0.49 3.42
N VAL A 396 19.21 -0.61 4.46
CA VAL A 396 20.08 0.49 4.87
C VAL A 396 21.30 0.51 3.96
N ALA A 397 21.47 1.58 3.18
CA ALA A 397 22.70 1.85 2.47
C ALA A 397 23.69 2.60 3.38
N SER A 398 24.99 2.54 3.08
CA SER A 398 25.97 3.34 3.81
C SER A 398 27.19 3.63 2.95
N ALA A 399 27.69 4.86 3.02
CA ALA A 399 28.90 5.30 2.33
C ALA A 399 29.71 6.24 3.23
N THR A 400 31.00 6.36 2.93
CA THR A 400 31.94 7.21 3.68
C THR A 400 32.49 8.25 2.72
N THR A 401 32.41 9.52 3.09
CA THR A 401 33.11 10.61 2.40
C THR A 401 34.62 10.42 2.54
N PRO A 402 35.45 10.65 1.51
CA PRO A 402 36.90 10.71 1.70
C PRO A 402 37.24 11.80 2.72
N ASP A 403 38.42 11.63 3.33
CA ASP A 403 39.09 12.70 4.05
C ASP A 403 39.52 13.81 3.05
N VAL A 404 39.92 14.97 3.57
CA VAL A 404 40.53 16.06 2.80
C VAL A 404 42.05 16.07 2.98
N VAL A 405 42.78 16.82 2.16
CA VAL A 405 44.19 17.15 2.50
C VAL A 405 44.23 17.95 3.81
N PRO A 406 45.32 17.87 4.61
CA PRO A 406 45.39 18.57 5.89
C PRO A 406 45.37 20.10 5.74
N VAL A 407 45.03 20.78 6.82
CA VAL A 407 45.18 22.24 6.95
C VAL A 407 46.66 22.61 6.92
N THR A 408 47.01 23.65 6.17
CA THR A 408 48.39 24.18 6.12
C THR A 408 48.88 24.60 7.51
N PRO A 409 50.09 24.19 7.96
CA PRO A 409 50.63 24.59 9.26
C PRO A 409 50.77 26.12 9.38
N GLY A 410 50.39 26.64 10.55
CA GLY A 410 50.46 28.07 10.86
C GLY A 410 51.81 28.48 11.45
N ARG A 411 52.08 29.80 11.40
CA ARG A 411 53.17 30.48 12.14
C ARG A 411 54.50 29.70 12.24
N LEU A 412 55.05 29.24 11.11
CA LEU A 412 56.40 28.68 11.12
C LEU A 412 57.37 29.79 11.51
N ASN A 413 58.15 29.56 12.57
CA ASN A 413 59.17 30.44 13.08
C ASN A 413 60.54 29.74 13.07
N ALA A 414 61.62 30.51 12.89
CA ALA A 414 62.98 30.02 12.91
C ALA A 414 63.82 30.88 13.86
N THR A 415 64.48 30.25 14.82
CA THR A 415 65.28 30.93 15.85
C THR A 415 66.70 30.36 15.84
N ALA A 416 67.69 31.18 15.53
CA ALA A 416 69.08 30.79 15.65
C ALA A 416 69.48 30.72 17.13
N VAL A 417 69.73 29.50 17.63
CA VAL A 417 70.14 29.25 19.03
C VAL A 417 71.65 29.08 19.17
N SER A 418 72.38 28.86 18.07
CA SER A 418 73.85 28.88 18.05
C SER A 418 74.41 29.20 16.65
N TYR A 419 75.73 29.11 16.52
CA TYR A 419 76.44 29.20 15.24
C TYR A 419 76.31 27.95 14.34
N GLN A 420 75.72 26.86 14.86
CA GLN A 420 75.47 25.61 14.12
C GLN A 420 74.03 25.09 14.24
N GLN A 421 73.12 25.83 14.88
CA GLN A 421 71.77 25.35 15.17
C GLN A 421 70.69 26.44 15.02
N ILE A 422 69.64 26.09 14.29
CA ILE A 422 68.38 26.83 14.21
C ILE A 422 67.27 25.91 14.71
N ASP A 423 66.51 26.39 15.69
CA ASP A 423 65.32 25.71 16.20
C ASP A 423 64.08 26.29 15.53
N LEU A 424 63.18 25.39 15.14
CA LEU A 424 61.98 25.67 14.37
C LEU A 424 60.76 25.33 15.22
N THR A 425 59.72 26.18 15.15
CA THR A 425 58.42 25.94 15.79
C THR A 425 57.30 26.33 14.84
N TRP A 426 56.14 25.66 14.92
CA TRP A 426 54.96 25.98 14.11
C TRP A 426 53.67 25.67 14.85
N GLU A 427 52.58 26.25 14.37
CA GLU A 427 51.23 25.89 14.79
C GLU A 427 50.71 24.74 13.92
N ASP A 428 50.30 23.69 14.59
CA ASP A 428 49.52 22.62 13.98
C ASP A 428 48.04 23.03 14.00
N LEU A 429 47.46 23.12 12.81
CA LEU A 429 46.10 23.59 12.56
C LEU A 429 45.19 22.48 12.00
N SER A 430 45.67 21.24 11.94
CA SER A 430 44.91 20.08 11.49
C SER A 430 44.59 19.13 12.64
N GLY A 431 43.79 18.09 12.34
CA GLY A 431 43.59 16.93 13.21
C GLY A 431 43.41 15.62 12.43
N ASN A 432 43.75 15.65 11.14
CA ASN A 432 43.69 14.54 10.19
C ASN A 432 45.05 14.28 9.51
N GLU A 433 46.07 15.04 9.89
CA GLU A 433 47.44 14.87 9.43
C GLU A 433 48.01 13.55 9.94
N LYS A 434 48.89 12.93 9.16
CA LYS A 434 49.64 11.72 9.48
C LYS A 434 51.14 12.03 9.65
N GLY A 435 51.49 13.32 9.59
CA GLY A 435 52.85 13.84 9.70
C GLY A 435 53.01 15.22 9.04
N PHE A 436 54.24 15.72 9.06
CA PHE A 436 54.65 16.95 8.37
C PHE A 436 55.89 16.72 7.51
N GLN A 437 55.92 17.29 6.32
CA GLN A 437 57.14 17.38 5.51
C GLN A 437 57.77 18.76 5.72
N LEU A 438 58.98 18.76 6.28
CA LEU A 438 59.80 19.96 6.49
C LEU A 438 60.85 20.08 5.39
N GLU A 439 60.99 21.27 4.83
CA GLU A 439 61.96 21.59 3.78
C GLU A 439 62.81 22.83 4.14
N TRP A 440 64.02 22.88 3.61
CA TRP A 440 64.98 23.95 3.85
C TRP A 440 65.67 24.43 2.56
N SER A 441 66.21 25.65 2.58
CA SER A 441 67.00 26.24 1.49
C SER A 441 68.09 27.16 2.05
N ASP A 442 69.21 27.28 1.34
CA ASP A 442 70.27 28.27 1.60
C ASP A 442 70.03 29.61 0.86
N ASN A 443 69.22 29.60 -0.19
CA ASN A 443 68.96 30.74 -1.09
C ASN A 443 67.49 31.21 -1.12
N GLY A 444 66.59 30.50 -0.44
CA GLY A 444 65.18 30.88 -0.29
C GLY A 444 64.30 30.58 -1.50
N THR A 445 64.84 30.00 -2.58
CA THR A 445 64.10 29.64 -3.80
C THR A 445 64.11 28.13 -4.06
N SER A 446 65.28 27.49 -3.94
CA SER A 446 65.45 26.05 -4.16
C SER A 446 65.40 25.31 -2.83
N PHE A 447 64.24 24.75 -2.51
CA PHE A 447 64.00 23.99 -1.28
C PHE A 447 64.28 22.50 -1.45
N THR A 448 64.86 21.88 -0.43
CA THR A 448 65.11 20.44 -0.35
C THR A 448 64.51 19.87 0.93
N LYS A 449 64.11 18.58 0.92
CA LYS A 449 63.50 17.96 2.10
C LYS A 449 64.53 17.81 3.22
N LEU A 450 64.19 18.36 4.39
CA LEU A 450 64.98 18.24 5.63
C LEU A 450 64.56 17.00 6.43
N ALA A 451 63.25 16.83 6.65
CA ALA A 451 62.71 15.73 7.44
C ALA A 451 61.24 15.44 7.06
N ASP A 452 60.85 14.18 7.27
CA ASP A 452 59.44 13.82 7.49
C ASP A 452 59.25 13.64 9.00
N LEU A 453 58.19 14.24 9.55
CA LEU A 453 57.90 14.29 10.98
C LEU A 453 56.57 13.60 11.28
N GLY A 454 56.41 13.08 12.49
CA GLY A 454 55.18 12.38 12.91
C GLY A 454 53.98 13.31 13.14
N GLU A 455 52.84 12.69 13.43
CA GLU A 455 51.59 13.35 13.86
C GLU A 455 51.82 14.30 15.03
N ASN A 456 51.11 15.43 15.06
CA ASN A 456 51.12 16.40 16.17
C ASN A 456 52.51 16.98 16.57
N VAL A 457 53.58 16.77 15.79
CA VAL A 457 54.90 17.39 16.02
C VAL A 457 54.84 18.89 15.71
N LYS A 458 55.36 19.74 16.61
CA LYS A 458 55.26 21.22 16.53
C LYS A 458 56.61 21.96 16.64
N ASN A 459 57.72 21.21 16.65
CA ASN A 459 59.08 21.76 16.68
C ASN A 459 60.11 20.82 16.03
N TYR A 460 61.27 21.37 15.62
CA TYR A 460 62.42 20.64 15.08
C TYR A 460 63.73 21.41 15.33
N GLN A 461 64.83 20.71 15.60
CA GLN A 461 66.16 21.32 15.80
C GLN A 461 67.09 20.99 14.62
N HIS A 462 67.35 21.96 13.73
CA HIS A 462 68.29 21.76 12.62
C HIS A 462 69.71 22.10 13.08
N LYS A 463 70.56 21.06 13.20
CA LYS A 463 71.93 21.11 13.73
C LYS A 463 72.98 20.84 12.64
N GLY A 464 74.23 21.23 12.90
CA GLY A 464 75.36 21.04 11.96
C GLY A 464 75.46 22.14 10.89
N LEU A 465 74.82 23.28 11.12
CA LEU A 465 74.79 24.41 10.20
C LEU A 465 76.14 25.14 10.13
N LYS A 466 76.36 25.89 9.04
CA LYS A 466 77.46 26.84 8.91
C LYS A 466 77.15 28.09 9.73
N SER A 467 78.18 28.75 10.28
CA SER A 467 78.06 30.01 11.01
C SER A 467 77.81 31.21 10.09
N GLU A 468 77.23 32.29 10.62
CA GLU A 468 76.96 33.55 9.91
C GLU A 468 76.21 33.35 8.57
N THR A 469 75.43 32.26 8.47
CA THR A 469 74.79 31.78 7.24
C THR A 469 73.27 31.85 7.39
N ARG A 470 72.60 32.37 6.37
CA ARG A 470 71.13 32.46 6.31
C ARG A 470 70.54 31.13 5.85
N TYR A 471 69.47 30.69 6.50
CA TYR A 471 68.72 29.50 6.16
C TYR A 471 67.23 29.80 6.14
N TYR A 472 66.54 29.27 5.13
CA TYR A 472 65.11 29.40 4.89
C TYR A 472 64.41 28.06 5.10
N TYR A 473 63.20 28.08 5.62
CA TYR A 473 62.43 26.90 6.00
C TYR A 473 60.97 27.03 5.58
N ARG A 474 60.35 25.92 5.17
CA ARG A 474 58.91 25.81 4.94
C ARG A 474 58.42 24.42 5.33
N ILE A 475 57.20 24.32 5.84
CA ILE A 475 56.62 23.05 6.30
C ILE A 475 55.22 22.86 5.72
N ARG A 476 54.82 21.61 5.46
CA ARG A 476 53.45 21.24 5.07
C ARG A 476 52.99 20.00 5.82
N ALA A 477 51.71 19.93 6.16
CA ALA A 477 51.10 18.75 6.75
C ALA A 477 50.76 17.74 5.65
N VAL A 478 50.82 16.44 5.95
CA VAL A 478 50.57 15.34 4.99
C VAL A 478 49.64 14.28 5.56
N ASN A 479 48.75 13.71 4.76
CA ASN A 479 47.96 12.53 5.12
C ASN A 479 47.80 11.57 3.91
N ALA A 480 46.91 10.60 4.03
CA ALA A 480 46.67 9.59 2.98
C ALA A 480 45.95 10.13 1.73
N VAL A 481 45.43 11.36 1.76
CA VAL A 481 44.80 12.05 0.62
C VAL A 481 45.85 12.85 -0.16
N GLY A 482 46.77 13.49 0.56
CA GLY A 482 47.87 14.27 -0.02
C GLY A 482 48.53 15.21 0.99
N ALA A 483 49.20 16.23 0.46
CA ALA A 483 49.84 17.27 1.24
C ALA A 483 49.02 18.56 1.24
N SER A 484 49.12 19.33 2.33
CA SER A 484 48.64 20.71 2.40
C SER A 484 49.47 21.64 1.48
N GLY A 485 49.07 22.90 1.40
CA GLY A 485 50.00 23.96 1.00
C GLY A 485 51.18 24.06 1.97
N TYR A 486 52.26 24.73 1.56
CA TYR A 486 53.34 25.08 2.49
C TYR A 486 52.93 26.26 3.37
N SER A 487 53.49 26.29 4.58
CA SER A 487 53.46 27.42 5.52
C SER A 487 54.03 28.71 4.91
N ASN A 488 54.03 29.79 5.69
CA ASN A 488 54.98 30.88 5.44
C ASN A 488 56.41 30.32 5.37
N VAL A 489 57.27 30.97 4.57
CA VAL A 489 58.72 30.76 4.68
C VAL A 489 59.18 31.44 5.97
N ALA A 490 59.92 30.71 6.80
CA ALA A 490 60.63 31.25 7.95
C ALA A 490 62.12 31.33 7.63
N GLU A 491 62.84 32.29 8.21
CA GLU A 491 64.28 32.43 8.01
C GLU A 491 65.00 32.82 9.30
N ALA A 492 66.23 32.36 9.43
CA ALA A 492 67.15 32.80 10.47
C ALA A 492 68.60 32.78 9.95
N VAL A 493 69.46 33.60 10.57
CA VAL A 493 70.90 33.61 10.32
C VAL A 493 71.58 33.00 11.54
N THR A 494 72.42 31.98 11.33
CA THR A 494 73.19 31.36 12.42
C THR A 494 74.15 32.36 13.07
N GLY A 495 74.41 32.17 14.36
CA GLY A 495 75.36 33.01 15.09
C GLY A 495 76.78 32.96 14.53
N LYS A 496 77.63 33.90 14.99
CA LYS A 496 79.07 33.85 14.71
C LYS A 496 79.72 32.68 15.45
N ALA A 497 80.60 31.95 14.76
CA ALA A 497 81.37 30.89 15.40
C ALA A 497 82.29 31.47 16.49
N PRO A 498 82.40 30.84 17.67
CA PRO A 498 83.35 31.26 18.68
C PRO A 498 84.78 31.07 18.18
N ILE A 499 85.65 32.02 18.55
CA ILE A 499 87.12 31.87 18.43
C ILE A 499 87.55 30.70 19.32
N PRO A 500 88.60 29.93 18.98
CA PRO A 500 89.09 28.85 19.83
C PRO A 500 89.63 29.35 21.17
N ASP A 501 89.57 28.50 22.19
CA ASP A 501 90.24 28.76 23.46
C ASP A 501 91.76 28.78 23.25
N LYS A 502 92.49 29.50 24.12
CA LYS A 502 93.95 29.48 24.09
C LYS A 502 94.46 28.05 24.39
N PRO A 503 95.45 27.53 23.64
CA PRO A 503 96.05 26.25 23.97
C PRO A 503 96.68 26.26 25.36
N GLU A 504 96.55 25.17 26.11
CA GLU A 504 97.06 25.05 27.47
C GLU A 504 98.11 23.95 27.61
N ASN A 505 98.90 24.07 28.68
CA ASN A 505 99.98 23.13 29.03
C ASN A 505 100.95 22.88 27.87
N LEU A 506 101.34 23.94 27.14
CA LEU A 506 102.43 23.84 26.17
C LEU A 506 103.69 23.46 26.95
N THR A 507 104.08 22.21 26.80
CA THR A 507 105.41 21.73 27.11
C THR A 507 106.17 21.76 25.80
N ALA A 508 107.33 22.39 25.82
CA ALA A 508 108.39 21.90 24.98
C ALA A 508 109.00 20.79 25.82
N VAL A 509 109.07 19.61 25.25
CA VAL A 509 109.88 18.52 25.75
C VAL A 509 111.02 18.39 24.77
N PRO A 510 112.15 17.95 25.28
CA PRO A 510 112.94 17.05 24.55
C PRO A 510 112.44 16.38 23.19
N LEU A 511 113.13 16.34 21.99
CA LEU A 511 113.11 15.14 21.05
C LEU A 511 114.41 14.49 20.40
N ASP A 512 115.47 15.18 19.97
CA ASP A 512 116.82 14.65 19.61
C ASP A 512 117.81 15.85 19.56
N PHE A 513 119.09 15.69 19.22
CA PHE A 513 120.07 16.80 19.21
C PHE A 513 119.67 17.97 18.28
N ASP A 514 118.99 17.69 17.17
CA ASP A 514 118.47 18.67 16.20
C ASP A 514 116.96 18.93 16.34
N LEU A 515 116.30 18.31 17.33
CA LEU A 515 114.86 18.10 17.32
C LEU A 515 114.23 18.35 18.70
N VAL A 516 113.21 19.21 18.76
CA VAL A 516 112.39 19.48 19.95
C VAL A 516 110.95 19.07 19.69
N GLN A 517 110.29 18.45 20.67
CA GLN A 517 108.85 18.19 20.61
C GLN A 517 108.07 19.09 21.53
N LEU A 518 107.24 19.88 20.88
CA LEU A 518 106.16 20.56 21.53
C LEU A 518 105.00 19.58 21.72
N ARG A 519 104.42 19.58 22.91
CA ARG A 519 103.18 18.86 23.28
C ARG A 519 102.31 19.76 24.14
N TRP A 520 101.01 19.74 23.89
CA TRP A 520 100.01 20.55 24.59
C TRP A 520 98.74 19.76 24.88
N SER A 521 97.87 20.31 25.73
CA SER A 521 96.55 19.71 25.98
C SER A 521 95.67 19.75 24.72
N PRO A 522 94.73 18.80 24.53
CA PRO A 522 93.75 18.85 23.43
C PRO A 522 93.07 20.21 23.32
N LEU A 523 92.95 20.70 22.08
CA LEU A 523 92.38 22.01 21.79
C LEU A 523 90.84 21.98 21.87
N SER A 524 90.23 23.15 22.05
CA SER A 524 88.78 23.29 22.05
C SER A 524 88.16 22.77 20.75
N ALA A 525 86.98 22.15 20.81
CA ALA A 525 86.40 21.41 19.68
C ALA A 525 86.02 22.29 18.46
N ASN A 526 86.07 23.63 18.61
CA ASN A 526 85.91 24.61 17.53
C ASN A 526 87.24 25.02 16.86
N ALA A 527 88.40 24.56 17.34
CA ALA A 527 89.71 24.75 16.69
C ALA A 527 89.82 23.87 15.44
N THR A 528 90.24 24.44 14.30
CA THR A 528 90.55 23.65 13.10
C THR A 528 92.03 23.39 12.95
N GLU A 529 92.86 24.35 13.36
CA GLU A 529 94.31 24.31 13.23
C GLU A 529 95.01 24.96 14.43
N VAL A 530 96.32 24.78 14.51
CA VAL A 530 97.21 25.39 15.50
C VAL A 530 98.46 25.92 14.81
N ILE A 531 98.82 27.16 15.13
CA ILE A 531 100.05 27.82 14.70
C ILE A 531 101.09 27.68 15.80
N ILE A 532 102.29 27.28 15.41
CA ILE A 532 103.46 27.12 16.26
C ILE A 532 104.45 28.24 15.97
N GLU A 533 104.84 28.98 17.01
CA GLU A 533 105.81 30.06 16.95
C GLU A 533 106.99 29.81 17.88
N ARG A 534 108.17 30.26 17.45
CA ARG A 534 109.46 30.11 18.13
C ARG A 534 110.24 31.42 18.12
N SER A 535 110.90 31.74 19.22
CA SER A 535 111.88 32.81 19.34
C SER A 535 113.19 32.30 19.93
N GLN A 536 114.27 33.05 19.69
CA GLN A 536 115.57 32.91 20.36
C GLN A 536 115.78 33.97 21.46
N LYS A 537 114.78 34.82 21.72
CA LYS A 537 114.79 35.84 22.79
C LYS A 537 113.54 35.72 23.67
N PRO A 538 113.63 36.00 24.98
CA PRO A 538 112.45 36.07 25.85
C PRO A 538 111.47 37.15 25.38
N GLY A 539 110.20 36.81 25.21
CA GLY A 539 109.09 37.77 25.04
C GLY A 539 108.94 38.45 23.67
N SER A 540 110.00 38.54 22.85
CA SER A 540 110.00 39.20 21.53
C SER A 540 110.38 38.25 20.38
N GLU A 541 110.35 38.73 19.14
CA GLU A 541 110.91 38.06 17.94
C GLU A 541 110.41 36.62 17.65
N PHE A 542 109.19 36.28 18.09
CA PHE A 542 108.53 35.03 17.74
C PHE A 542 108.20 34.97 16.24
N ARG A 543 108.79 33.99 15.53
CA ARG A 543 108.47 33.64 14.14
C ARG A 543 107.65 32.35 14.06
N GLN A 544 106.70 32.26 13.13
CA GLN A 544 105.98 31.01 12.87
C GLN A 544 106.96 29.97 12.29
N ILE A 545 106.90 28.75 12.82
CA ILE A 545 107.67 27.58 12.35
C ILE A 545 106.80 26.38 11.97
N GLY A 546 105.52 26.40 12.34
CA GLY A 546 104.59 25.31 12.06
C GLY A 546 103.15 25.77 12.00
N ARG A 547 102.34 25.04 11.21
CA ARG A 547 100.88 25.13 11.17
C ARG A 547 100.36 23.73 10.87
N GLN A 548 99.44 23.22 11.69
CA GLN A 548 98.90 21.86 11.54
C GLN A 548 97.45 21.78 12.03
N ALA A 549 96.74 20.70 11.68
CA ALA A 549 95.38 20.45 12.16
C ALA A 549 95.32 20.39 13.70
N ALA A 550 94.24 20.92 14.29
CA ALA A 550 94.08 21.04 15.74
C ALA A 550 94.02 19.68 16.48
N SER A 551 93.69 18.61 15.75
CA SER A 551 93.72 17.22 16.25
C SER A 551 95.14 16.70 16.50
N ASN A 552 96.18 17.30 15.89
CA ASN A 552 97.57 16.95 16.18
C ASN A 552 98.07 17.80 17.36
N ILE A 553 98.11 17.21 18.56
CA ILE A 553 98.51 17.86 19.81
C ILE A 553 100.03 17.90 20.05
N GLN A 554 100.84 17.59 19.03
CA GLN A 554 102.29 17.56 19.11
C GLN A 554 102.97 18.08 17.83
N PHE A 555 104.02 18.89 17.95
CA PHE A 555 104.81 19.39 16.83
C PHE A 555 106.31 19.16 17.04
N ALA A 556 106.99 18.67 16.00
CA ALA A 556 108.41 18.31 16.01
C ALA A 556 109.22 19.39 15.28
N ASP A 557 109.84 20.31 16.03
CA ASP A 557 110.74 21.32 15.48
C ASP A 557 112.11 20.70 15.24
N ARG A 558 112.48 20.50 13.96
CA ARG A 558 113.77 19.95 13.52
C ARG A 558 114.78 21.03 13.08
N GLU A 559 114.49 22.30 13.32
CA GLU A 559 115.38 23.42 12.99
C GLU A 559 116.21 23.87 14.22
N ILE A 560 116.64 22.95 15.08
CA ILE A 560 117.42 23.25 16.30
C ILE A 560 118.90 23.31 15.93
N LEU A 561 119.28 24.39 15.24
CA LEU A 561 120.62 24.54 14.65
C LEU A 561 121.72 24.97 15.64
N ASP A 562 121.34 25.46 16.83
CA ASP A 562 122.25 26.09 17.78
C ASP A 562 122.03 25.56 19.21
N VAL A 563 123.09 25.45 20.01
CA VAL A 563 122.98 25.18 21.46
C VAL A 563 122.61 26.48 22.20
N LYS A 564 121.32 26.84 22.22
CA LYS A 564 120.81 28.02 22.95
C LYS A 564 119.40 27.83 23.49
N ASP A 565 118.95 28.80 24.30
CA ASP A 565 117.56 28.91 24.73
C ASP A 565 116.61 29.15 23.54
N TYR A 566 115.68 28.22 23.29
CA TYR A 566 114.54 28.43 22.40
C TYR A 566 113.26 28.64 23.19
N TYR A 567 112.44 29.60 22.78
CA TYR A 567 111.18 29.98 23.42
C TYR A 567 110.01 29.67 22.47
N TYR A 568 109.07 28.84 22.90
CA TYR A 568 107.93 28.41 22.08
C TYR A 568 106.61 28.94 22.61
N ARG A 569 105.70 29.30 21.70
CA ARG A 569 104.29 29.57 22.01
C ARG A 569 103.42 29.06 20.87
N ILE A 570 102.19 28.67 21.18
CA ILE A 570 101.22 28.21 20.19
C ILE A 570 99.90 28.99 20.30
N LYS A 571 99.14 29.06 19.21
CA LYS A 571 97.76 29.59 19.20
C LYS A 571 96.86 28.70 18.36
N ALA A 572 95.65 28.43 18.83
CA ALA A 572 94.62 27.72 18.07
C ALA A 572 93.92 28.70 17.11
N ILE A 573 93.52 28.23 15.94
CA ILE A 573 92.81 29.05 14.94
C ILE A 573 91.60 28.30 14.37
N ASN A 574 90.61 29.08 13.93
CA ASN A 574 89.51 28.61 13.10
C ASN A 574 89.03 29.73 12.16
N ALA A 575 87.94 29.50 11.42
CA ALA A 575 87.38 30.48 10.48
C ALA A 575 86.90 31.80 11.15
N ALA A 576 86.65 31.82 12.46
CA ALA A 576 86.26 33.03 13.19
C ALA A 576 87.45 33.86 13.70
N GLY A 577 88.66 33.27 13.80
CA GLY A 577 89.86 33.99 14.21
C GLY A 577 90.93 33.11 14.86
N SER A 578 91.88 33.78 15.54
CA SER A 578 92.92 33.15 16.34
C SER A 578 92.65 33.33 17.84
N SER A 579 92.96 32.31 18.62
CA SER A 579 93.00 32.38 20.08
C SER A 579 94.11 33.32 20.57
N GLY A 580 94.09 33.63 21.87
CA GLY A 580 95.31 34.05 22.56
C GLY A 580 96.40 32.97 22.53
N TYR A 581 97.65 33.34 22.77
CA TYR A 581 98.75 32.39 22.87
C TYR A 581 98.68 31.53 24.15
N SER A 582 99.30 30.36 24.10
CA SER A 582 99.61 29.52 25.24
C SER A 582 100.57 30.18 26.24
N ASN A 583 100.88 29.47 27.33
CA ASN A 583 102.13 29.69 28.06
C ASN A 583 103.35 29.56 27.12
N VAL A 584 104.48 30.17 27.50
CA VAL A 584 105.76 30.03 26.78
C VAL A 584 106.57 28.85 27.35
N ALA A 585 107.25 28.06 26.51
CA ALA A 585 108.08 26.90 26.90
C ALA A 585 109.56 26.99 26.41
N LYS A 586 110.54 26.27 27.03
CA LYS A 586 112.03 26.43 26.91
C LYS A 586 112.89 25.10 27.10
N ILE A 587 113.89 24.58 26.25
CA ILE A 587 114.10 23.02 26.04
C ILE A 587 115.27 22.05 25.30
N PHE A 588 115.19 20.57 25.16
CA PHE A 588 116.05 19.21 24.68
C PHE A 588 115.64 17.71 23.86
N ALA A 589 115.51 16.29 24.27
CA ALA A 589 114.82 14.81 23.73
C ALA A 589 113.45 13.69 24.19
N SER A 590 112.09 13.31 23.66
CA SER A 590 110.86 12.10 23.75
C SER A 590 109.16 12.07 23.18
N SER A 591 108.27 11.08 22.50
CA SER A 591 106.65 11.05 22.00
C SER A 591 105.51 9.79 21.48
N ILE A 592 104.13 9.82 20.88
CA ILE A 592 102.88 8.71 20.55
C ILE A 592 101.32 8.85 19.68
N ILE A 593 100.23 7.87 19.37
CA ILE A 593 98.70 7.84 18.61
C ILE A 593 97.45 6.58 18.62
N THR A 594 96.13 6.12 18.07
CA THR A 594 94.73 6.08 17.08
C THR A 594 93.31 5.05 17.31
N ALA A 595 92.01 4.58 16.73
CA ALA A 595 90.70 4.58 15.66
C ALA A 595 89.22 3.57 15.70
N VAL A 596 87.97 3.51 14.87
CA VAL A 596 86.48 2.66 14.89
C VAL A 596 85.18 2.42 13.69
N GLU A 597 83.91 1.64 13.72
CA GLU A 597 82.67 1.20 12.63
C GLU A 597 80.97 0.64 12.80
N PRO A 598 79.94 0.19 11.81
CA PRO A 598 78.27 -0.09 11.68
C PRO A 598 77.33 -1.42 10.99
N SER A 599 75.97 -1.85 10.52
CA SER A 599 74.32 -1.71 10.17
C SER A 599 73.24 -3.05 9.74
N SER A 600 71.89 -3.45 9.23
CA SER A 600 70.31 -3.21 8.67
C SER A 600 69.04 -4.41 8.35
N GLU A 601 67.66 -4.33 7.78
CA GLU A 601 66.30 -5.34 7.56
C GLU A 601 64.96 -5.18 6.42
N GLU A 602 63.63 -5.74 6.01
CA GLU A 602 62.29 -6.76 6.09
C GLU A 602 61.07 -7.14 4.86
N LEU A 603 59.64 -7.48 4.91
CA LEU A 603 58.56 -8.34 3.94
C LEU A 603 56.84 -8.17 3.54
N ILE A 604 55.86 -9.13 3.00
CA ILE A 604 54.38 -9.03 2.21
C ILE A 604 52.99 -10.11 2.09
N TYR A 605 51.81 -10.13 1.20
CA TYR A 605 50.32 -10.89 1.15
C TYR A 605 49.27 -11.47 -0.09
N VAL A 606 47.82 -11.69 -0.02
CA VAL A 606 46.65 -12.47 -0.87
C VAL A 606 44.96 -12.23 -0.86
N PHE A 607 43.92 -12.92 -1.61
CA PHE A 607 42.30 -12.71 -1.82
C PHE A 607 41.17 -13.82 -2.49
N GLU A 608 39.70 -13.81 -2.48
CA GLU A 608 38.53 -14.67 -3.25
C GLU A 608 36.81 -14.53 -3.16
N LYS A 609 35.80 -15.31 -3.84
CA LYS A 609 34.17 -15.24 -4.00
C LYS A 609 32.84 -16.31 -3.76
N THR A 610 31.89 -17.00 -4.63
CA THR A 610 30.62 -18.01 -4.53
C THR A 610 30.18 -18.63 -3.19
N LEU A 611 30.50 -18.03 -2.07
CA LEU A 611 31.34 -18.68 -1.10
C LEU A 611 32.45 -19.60 -1.64
N PHE A 612 33.45 -18.89 -2.15
CA PHE A 612 34.85 -19.27 -2.14
C PHE A 612 35.48 -18.69 -0.85
N VAL A 613 36.65 -19.22 -0.46
CA VAL A 613 37.55 -18.63 0.55
C VAL A 613 38.99 -18.91 0.10
N SER A 614 39.95 -18.02 0.35
CA SER A 614 41.37 -18.22 0.00
C SER A 614 42.31 -17.83 1.15
N SER A 615 43.48 -18.47 1.22
CA SER A 615 44.51 -18.25 2.23
C SER A 615 45.88 -18.70 1.69
N ALA A 616 46.95 -17.96 2.02
CA ALA A 616 48.31 -18.25 1.56
C ALA A 616 49.02 -19.36 2.36
N LYS A 617 48.46 -19.79 3.51
CA LYS A 617 48.95 -20.91 4.34
C LYS A 617 47.75 -21.72 4.83
N SER A 618 47.98 -23.00 5.13
CA SER A 618 46.99 -24.09 5.19
C SER A 618 45.97 -24.05 6.35
N ALA A 619 45.29 -22.91 6.52
CA ALA A 619 44.27 -22.66 7.51
C ALA A 619 42.86 -22.87 6.92
N HIS A 620 42.03 -23.62 7.66
CA HIS A 620 40.63 -23.84 7.33
C HIS A 620 39.74 -22.77 7.98
N ALA A 621 38.68 -22.35 7.29
CA ALA A 621 37.72 -21.35 7.75
C ALA A 621 36.34 -21.98 8.00
N MET A 622 35.78 -21.80 9.19
CA MET A 622 34.45 -22.29 9.54
C MET A 622 33.41 -21.26 9.12
N VAL A 623 32.61 -21.59 8.10
CA VAL A 623 31.50 -20.77 7.62
C VAL A 623 30.20 -21.25 8.27
N THR A 624 29.35 -20.33 8.72
CA THR A 624 27.97 -20.62 9.12
C THR A 624 27.00 -19.66 8.45
N ILE A 625 25.89 -20.20 7.94
CA ILE A 625 24.79 -19.47 7.35
C ILE A 625 23.57 -19.65 8.24
N TYR A 626 23.02 -18.57 8.77
CA TYR A 626 21.82 -18.59 9.60
C TYR A 626 20.63 -18.06 8.81
N ASP A 627 19.42 -18.51 9.12
CA ASP A 627 18.23 -17.73 8.80
C ASP A 627 18.14 -16.51 9.71
N LEU A 628 17.31 -15.61 9.21
CA LEU A 628 16.78 -14.45 9.87
C LEU A 628 16.23 -14.75 11.26
N GLN A 629 15.76 -15.94 11.67
CA GLN A 629 15.36 -16.16 13.07
C GLN A 629 16.54 -16.52 13.99
N GLY A 630 17.78 -16.32 13.52
CA GLY A 630 19.01 -16.66 14.22
C GLY A 630 19.36 -18.15 14.18
N LYS A 631 18.63 -18.97 13.43
CA LYS A 631 18.79 -20.42 13.38
C LYS A 631 19.72 -20.82 12.25
N SER A 632 20.77 -21.60 12.55
CA SER A 632 21.73 -22.06 11.55
C SER A 632 21.03 -22.91 10.48
N ARG A 633 21.12 -22.50 9.22
CA ARG A 633 20.58 -23.20 8.04
C ARG A 633 21.65 -24.02 7.30
N ALA A 634 22.92 -23.61 7.36
CA ALA A 634 24.07 -24.45 7.02
C ALA A 634 25.32 -24.08 7.83
N ARG A 635 26.26 -25.01 7.95
CA ARG A 635 27.62 -24.79 8.47
C ARG A 635 28.58 -25.70 7.71
N PHE A 636 29.68 -25.15 7.19
CA PHE A 636 30.66 -25.89 6.39
C PHE A 636 32.08 -25.34 6.58
N LEU A 637 33.07 -26.21 6.42
CA LEU A 637 34.48 -25.88 6.59
C LEU A 637 35.09 -25.57 5.22
N ALA A 638 35.35 -24.31 4.94
CA ALA A 638 35.98 -23.85 3.71
C ALA A 638 37.50 -24.00 3.80
N ALA A 639 38.10 -24.60 2.77
CA ALA A 639 39.54 -24.68 2.56
C ALA A 639 39.97 -23.61 1.54
N SER A 640 41.28 -23.46 1.32
CA SER A 640 41.79 -22.55 0.27
C SER A 640 41.23 -22.93 -1.11
N ASN A 641 40.53 -21.98 -1.72
CA ASN A 641 39.80 -22.03 -2.99
C ASN A 641 38.59 -23.01 -3.03
N SER A 642 38.05 -23.44 -1.88
CA SER A 642 36.84 -24.28 -1.86
C SER A 642 35.58 -23.50 -2.23
N ARG A 643 34.72 -24.03 -3.10
CA ARG A 643 33.38 -23.49 -3.42
C ARG A 643 32.27 -24.20 -2.64
N THR A 644 31.14 -23.54 -2.38
CA THR A 644 29.94 -24.19 -1.78
C THR A 644 28.64 -23.62 -2.37
N ASP A 645 27.79 -24.50 -2.91
CA ASP A 645 26.48 -24.14 -3.47
C ASP A 645 25.43 -23.93 -2.36
N LEU A 646 24.50 -23.01 -2.61
CA LEU A 646 23.43 -22.55 -1.70
C LEU A 646 22.04 -22.58 -2.36
N SER A 647 21.88 -23.29 -3.47
CA SER A 647 20.65 -23.45 -4.24
C SER A 647 19.42 -23.92 -3.44
N GLY A 648 19.61 -24.71 -2.39
CA GLY A 648 18.52 -25.28 -1.56
C GLY A 648 17.88 -24.35 -0.52
N PHE A 649 18.18 -23.05 -0.52
CA PHE A 649 17.67 -22.09 0.47
C PHE A 649 16.43 -21.36 -0.05
N SER A 650 15.29 -21.49 0.64
CA SER A 650 14.05 -20.78 0.29
C SER A 650 14.21 -19.25 0.39
N THR A 651 13.75 -18.49 -0.60
CA THR A 651 14.00 -17.04 -0.71
C THR A 651 13.70 -16.26 0.58
N GLY A 652 14.73 -15.60 1.15
CA GLY A 652 14.60 -14.84 2.39
C GLY A 652 15.93 -14.40 3.00
N VAL A 653 15.83 -13.68 4.13
CA VAL A 653 16.93 -13.29 5.04
C VAL A 653 17.85 -14.44 5.46
N TYR A 654 19.04 -14.57 4.88
CA TYR A 654 20.15 -15.36 5.43
C TYR A 654 21.35 -14.50 5.81
N ILE A 655 22.12 -15.00 6.76
CA ILE A 655 23.19 -14.31 7.50
C ILE A 655 24.48 -15.09 7.37
N LEU A 656 25.54 -14.48 6.86
CA LEU A 656 26.84 -15.12 6.72
C LEU A 656 27.78 -14.84 7.90
N VAL A 657 28.51 -15.87 8.33
CA VAL A 657 29.49 -15.81 9.43
C VAL A 657 30.71 -16.64 9.06
N VAL A 658 31.93 -16.12 9.30
CA VAL A 658 33.19 -16.82 9.01
C VAL A 658 34.14 -16.72 10.20
N GLU A 659 34.80 -17.82 10.56
CA GLU A 659 35.63 -17.95 11.76
C GLU A 659 36.96 -18.69 11.41
N LEU A 660 38.12 -18.15 11.79
CA LEU A 660 39.47 -18.59 11.35
C LEU A 660 40.36 -19.10 12.51
N ASN A 661 41.24 -20.06 12.21
CA ASN A 661 42.21 -20.65 13.15
C ASN A 661 43.68 -20.28 12.82
N GLU A 662 44.50 -20.13 13.87
CA GLU A 662 45.98 -20.02 13.90
C GLU A 662 46.68 -18.72 13.44
N LYS A 663 48.01 -18.65 13.69
CA LYS A 663 48.82 -17.42 13.83
C LYS A 663 49.62 -17.01 12.57
N LYS A 664 49.36 -15.82 12.02
CA LYS A 664 50.38 -14.80 11.64
C LYS A 664 49.72 -13.48 11.23
N THR A 665 50.49 -12.39 11.29
CA THR A 665 50.03 -11.05 10.91
C THR A 665 50.41 -10.75 9.47
N VAL A 666 49.42 -10.47 8.61
CA VAL A 666 49.65 -9.66 7.41
C VAL A 666 48.45 -8.74 7.19
N ARG A 667 48.73 -7.45 6.93
CA ARG A 667 47.76 -6.53 6.35
C ARG A 667 47.75 -6.73 4.83
N GLN A 668 46.60 -7.02 4.24
CA GLN A 668 46.32 -6.43 2.92
C GLN A 668 44.82 -6.28 2.69
N LYS A 669 44.53 -5.49 1.65
CA LYS A 669 43.25 -4.85 1.37
C LYS A 669 43.02 -4.96 -0.14
N ILE A 670 42.24 -5.95 -0.55
CA ILE A 670 41.62 -6.05 -1.88
C ILE A 670 40.14 -6.39 -1.58
N VAL A 671 39.08 -5.61 -1.87
CA VAL A 671 38.74 -4.57 -2.89
C VAL A 671 37.86 -5.15 -4.00
N MET A 672 36.63 -4.59 -4.10
CA MET A 672 35.62 -4.81 -5.15
C MET A 672 35.08 -6.26 -5.27
N HIS A 673 33.91 -6.51 -5.87
CA HIS A 673 32.87 -5.61 -6.39
C HIS A 673 31.57 -5.78 -5.58
#